data_AF-A0A6N9AGY0-F1
#
_entry.id   AF-A0A6N9AGY0-F1
#
_cell.length_a   1.000
_cell.length_b   1.000
_cell.length_c   1.000
_cell.angle_alpha   90.00
_cell.angle_beta   90.00
_cell.angle_gamma   90.00
#
_symmetry.space_group_name_H-M   'P 1'
#
loop_
_entity.id
_entity.type
_entity.pdbx_description
1 polymer ?
#
loop_
_entity_poly.entity_id
_entity_poly.type
_entity_poly.pdbx_seq_one_letter_code
_entity_poly.pdbx_strand_id
1 'polypeptide(L)'
;MRIHQPGASVTFGLVLVLLFCTGRVLAQSVPEVVPYAVVVQFEAGISIPGKAAATGLQVFDRKAAAYGVHTIERMYPFLDHVDPTPETRRNLLALRRTYYVRYSADVTPERVSRDLALAPGIVYAEPVPVNRTPRPVRWERIDPNDPGFNDQPEHALMRLPEAWDVVKGEDGSPRVVIAVVDGGGEWRHEDLLANVWTNEDEIPANGIDDDNNGFIDDVHGVNFANGDDTNNDPTGLPETPGSALHGTAVAGSAGAVTNNNVGVAGAAWNAEIMHINAGCAGGDNLICYGYEGILYAAMSGADIINASWSSVVADDQQVRHLDQTLDLATDTGALVVVSASNSNLSNDLFRFYPARSPRVLSVGATEKATRRRAGFSNYGRLVNVFAPGVNILTTGSGNGYVLISGTSFSSPLTAGVAALAKTRFPTMDPDALREHIRLTSESIDTQNPGFAGQLGRGMVNALAAVQAPTLPAVRLKRWSWADQDGDRQIASGDVVTITATVVNYLADARGLSVGLVGAEPYSFLDMTTAEAEVGFLAGGDSTEIHFEFRVAADAPDNQRVRLYTRIQDGVFTDGVDQLSFRVNLSLEALHQSLSVFYTATDGDNWIQNDNWDITRVPSEGELTTWFGVNLSEGFLVGLAMGANNLRGTLPPELENLRNLRTLTLSRNEGLTGPIPPELGNLEQLRVLSLWYNSLAGKIPPELGNLEQLQALLLSDNVLSGSIPPELGNLEQLQALWLYNNSLSGPIPPELGNLEQLRELLLSDNSLSGSIPPELGNLEQLKFLNLFSNSLSGEIPPALANLEQLQRLHLNNNSLSGSIPPELGNLQQLQVLLLSGNFLSGPIPSDLGKLEQLQALYLSGNSLSGSIPPELGKLEQLHALHLSGNSLSGSIPSELGKLEPLKGLYLANNSLSGEISPELGNLEQVQALWLSGNSLSGPIPPEFGNLEQLRSLLLWGNSVSGSIPPELGSLERLEELNLGQNSLSGPIPPELGNLSRLKHLHVNGNALTGWLPRSLMQLDSLETFYFSGQSLCAPADDEFQMWLNRIPNHSGPTCIALHFAIDIPDQSFPRTLPITPLILPEAQGGISPITYTLTPILPDGLVYDSSTRTISGAPTMVTSTPIPYAFKAIDSTGETDSLVFSIEVFSPVASEQLELPESFMVHGNYPNPFLKSTHLVIDLPWSATLNVEVFDVMGRRVLSQPPVDLTAGWGRSIRLEGAALPSGLYLYRIRANSPVGIQRQAGRFLRVR
;
A
#
# COMPACT_ATOMS: atom_id res chain seq x y z
N MET A 1 -3.58 -15.62 40.23
CA MET A 1 -2.24 -15.06 40.51
C MET A 1 -1.91 -15.25 41.98
N ARG A 2 -0.66 -15.53 42.34
CA ARG A 2 -0.18 -15.47 43.74
C ARG A 2 0.56 -14.16 43.95
N ILE A 3 0.04 -13.29 44.81
CA ILE A 3 0.85 -12.34 45.58
C ILE A 3 0.38 -12.46 47.02
N HIS A 4 1.33 -12.57 47.94
CA HIS A 4 1.06 -12.73 49.36
C HIS A 4 2.16 -12.01 50.13
N GLN A 5 1.78 -11.00 50.93
CA GLN A 5 2.27 -10.73 52.29
C GLN A 5 1.32 -9.68 52.94
N PRO A 6 1.15 -9.65 54.28
CA PRO A 6 -0.15 -9.30 54.86
C PRO A 6 -0.16 -8.24 55.98
N GLY A 7 -1.34 -7.62 56.18
CA GLY A 7 -1.75 -6.94 57.43
C GLY A 7 -1.84 -5.40 57.36
N ALA A 8 -2.85 -4.73 57.93
CA ALA A 8 -4.06 -5.23 58.59
C ALA A 8 -5.15 -4.12 58.77
N SER A 9 -6.44 -4.51 58.78
CA SER A 9 -7.61 -3.85 59.46
C SER A 9 -8.03 -2.42 59.05
N VAL A 10 -9.31 -1.99 59.08
CA VAL A 10 -10.64 -2.64 59.34
C VAL A 10 -11.79 -1.81 58.68
N THR A 11 -13.01 -2.35 58.76
CA THR A 11 -14.21 -2.17 57.93
C THR A 11 -15.20 -1.01 58.23
N PHE A 12 -16.12 -0.80 57.27
CA PHE A 12 -17.52 -0.29 57.35
C PHE A 12 -17.83 1.23 57.34
N GLY A 13 -18.83 1.60 56.52
CA GLY A 13 -19.59 2.86 56.64
C GLY A 13 -20.35 3.28 55.37
N LEU A 14 -21.64 2.93 55.25
CA LEU A 14 -22.56 3.47 54.24
C LEU A 14 -23.65 4.28 54.95
N VAL A 15 -23.73 5.59 54.70
CA VAL A 15 -24.88 6.44 55.07
C VAL A 15 -25.09 7.55 54.03
N LEU A 16 -26.34 7.67 53.60
CA LEU A 16 -26.92 8.72 52.77
C LEU A 16 -27.37 9.92 53.64
N VAL A 17 -27.17 11.16 53.20
CA VAL A 17 -27.91 12.33 53.73
C VAL A 17 -28.37 13.25 52.61
N LEU A 18 -29.69 13.38 52.46
CA LEU A 18 -30.39 14.43 51.72
C LEU A 18 -30.69 15.60 52.67
N LEU A 19 -30.67 16.84 52.17
CA LEU A 19 -31.56 17.91 52.66
C LEU A 19 -31.72 19.03 51.61
N PHE A 20 -32.79 19.80 51.76
CA PHE A 20 -33.56 20.45 50.68
C PHE A 20 -33.52 21.99 50.70
N CYS A 21 -34.10 22.59 49.64
CA CYS A 21 -34.71 23.94 49.58
C CYS A 21 -33.74 25.16 49.48
N THR A 22 -34.02 26.25 48.74
CA THR A 22 -35.20 26.71 47.97
C THR A 22 -34.78 27.59 46.76
N GLY A 23 -35.53 27.59 45.65
CA GLY A 23 -35.42 28.62 44.59
C GLY A 23 -36.56 28.51 43.57
N ARG A 24 -37.37 29.57 43.40
CA ARG A 24 -38.62 29.55 42.62
C ARG A 24 -38.40 29.40 41.10
N VAL A 25 -39.26 28.58 40.49
CA VAL A 25 -39.58 28.59 39.06
C VAL A 25 -40.02 30.00 38.60
N LEU A 26 -39.40 30.50 37.53
CA LEU A 26 -40.04 31.38 36.56
C LEU A 26 -40.39 30.51 35.35
N ALA A 27 -41.62 30.64 34.84
CA ALA A 27 -42.09 29.79 33.75
C ALA A 27 -41.45 30.23 32.43
N GLN A 28 -40.60 29.38 31.86
CA GLN A 28 -40.30 29.44 30.42
C GLN A 28 -41.58 29.10 29.64
N SER A 29 -41.82 29.84 28.55
CA SER A 29 -42.88 29.56 27.60
C SER A 29 -42.55 28.29 26.83
N VAL A 30 -43.46 27.32 26.83
CA VAL A 30 -43.34 26.10 26.02
C VAL A 30 -43.28 26.51 24.52
N PRO A 31 -42.39 25.89 23.72
CA PRO A 31 -42.43 26.00 22.26
C PRO A 31 -43.83 25.63 21.73
N GLU A 32 -44.26 26.27 20.65
CA GLU A 32 -45.40 25.72 19.91
C GLU A 32 -44.92 24.50 19.12
N VAL A 33 -45.83 23.56 18.83
CA VAL A 33 -45.49 22.27 18.21
C VAL A 33 -46.39 21.99 17.01
N VAL A 34 -45.87 21.24 16.03
CA VAL A 34 -46.60 20.84 14.82
C VAL A 34 -47.80 20.00 15.23
N PRO A 35 -49.04 20.46 14.99
CA PRO A 35 -50.22 19.69 15.35
C PRO A 35 -50.25 18.35 14.61
N TYR A 36 -50.69 17.29 15.29
CA TYR A 36 -50.98 15.97 14.70
C TYR A 36 -49.76 15.15 14.21
N ALA A 37 -48.53 15.53 14.59
CA ALA A 37 -47.32 14.76 14.31
C ALA A 37 -46.46 14.56 15.57
N VAL A 38 -45.84 13.38 15.69
CA VAL A 38 -44.77 13.07 16.65
C VAL A 38 -43.69 12.23 15.97
N VAL A 39 -42.45 12.36 16.41
CA VAL A 39 -41.34 11.48 15.99
C VAL A 39 -41.30 10.26 16.91
N VAL A 40 -40.95 9.08 16.37
CA VAL A 40 -40.83 7.82 17.12
C VAL A 40 -39.65 7.01 16.58
N GLN A 41 -38.76 6.54 17.47
CA GLN A 41 -37.65 5.64 17.14
C GLN A 41 -37.86 4.24 17.75
N PHE A 42 -37.61 3.19 16.97
CA PHE A 42 -37.86 1.79 17.37
C PHE A 42 -36.58 1.01 17.78
N GLU A 43 -36.76 0.00 18.63
CA GLU A 43 -35.68 -0.90 19.08
C GLU A 43 -35.04 -1.68 17.92
N ALA A 44 -33.79 -2.13 18.11
CA ALA A 44 -33.03 -2.85 17.10
C ALA A 44 -33.69 -4.19 16.74
N GLY A 45 -34.10 -4.35 15.48
CA GLY A 45 -34.81 -5.53 14.96
C GLY A 45 -36.25 -5.26 14.52
N ILE A 46 -36.81 -4.09 14.84
CA ILE A 46 -38.12 -3.65 14.33
C ILE A 46 -37.87 -2.84 13.05
N SER A 47 -38.37 -3.32 11.91
CA SER A 47 -38.25 -2.67 10.61
C SER A 47 -39.63 -2.51 9.99
N ILE A 48 -40.05 -1.27 9.75
CA ILE A 48 -41.30 -0.93 9.08
C ILE A 48 -40.93 -0.51 7.64
N PRO A 49 -41.48 -1.16 6.60
CA PRO A 49 -41.15 -0.82 5.22
C PRO A 49 -41.86 0.46 4.78
N GLY A 50 -41.10 1.48 4.39
CA GLY A 50 -41.59 2.72 3.78
C GLY A 50 -42.64 3.46 4.62
N LYS A 51 -43.88 3.48 4.12
CA LYS A 51 -45.05 4.15 4.71
C LYS A 51 -46.12 3.14 5.06
N ALA A 52 -46.44 3.00 6.35
CA ALA A 52 -47.40 2.04 6.88
C ALA A 52 -48.45 2.70 7.78
N ALA A 53 -49.59 2.02 7.99
CA ALA A 53 -50.61 2.45 8.96
C ALA A 53 -50.49 1.76 10.34
N ALA A 54 -49.61 0.75 10.46
CA ALA A 54 -49.36 -0.02 11.67
C ALA A 54 -47.94 -0.62 11.63
N THR A 55 -47.41 -0.98 12.79
CA THR A 55 -46.02 -1.43 13.00
C THR A 55 -45.89 -2.96 13.19
N GLY A 56 -46.99 -3.63 13.56
CA GLY A 56 -47.00 -5.03 13.99
C GLY A 56 -46.83 -5.21 15.51
N LEU A 57 -46.44 -4.16 16.24
CA LEU A 57 -46.33 -4.16 17.70
C LEU A 57 -47.70 -3.97 18.33
N GLN A 58 -48.36 -5.06 18.74
CA GLN A 58 -49.75 -5.05 19.25
C GLN A 58 -50.08 -4.02 20.35
N VAL A 59 -49.08 -3.59 21.14
CA VAL A 59 -49.26 -2.59 22.21
C VAL A 59 -49.11 -1.17 21.67
N PHE A 60 -48.12 -0.91 20.81
CA PHE A 60 -47.93 0.36 20.14
C PHE A 60 -49.10 0.64 19.18
N ASP A 61 -49.43 -0.30 18.29
CA ASP A 61 -50.50 -0.14 17.29
C ASP A 61 -51.86 0.13 17.94
N ARG A 62 -52.13 -0.47 19.12
CA ARG A 62 -53.35 -0.22 19.89
C ARG A 62 -53.40 1.18 20.51
N LYS A 63 -52.26 1.69 20.96
CA LYS A 63 -52.12 3.08 21.46
C LYS A 63 -52.19 4.08 20.31
N ALA A 64 -51.48 3.83 19.22
CA ALA A 64 -51.49 4.61 17.98
C ALA A 64 -52.90 4.72 17.38
N ALA A 65 -53.64 3.61 17.29
CA ALA A 65 -55.02 3.59 16.82
C ALA A 65 -55.97 4.44 17.70
N ALA A 66 -55.71 4.54 19.01
CA ALA A 66 -56.51 5.38 19.91
C ALA A 66 -56.37 6.89 19.63
N TYR A 67 -55.30 7.31 18.94
CA TYR A 67 -55.08 8.68 18.47
C TYR A 67 -55.41 8.88 16.98
N GLY A 68 -55.91 7.86 16.29
CA GLY A 68 -56.15 7.93 14.85
C GLY A 68 -54.86 8.04 14.03
N VAL A 69 -53.79 7.35 14.46
CA VAL A 69 -52.58 7.21 13.62
C VAL A 69 -52.95 6.59 12.29
N HIS A 70 -52.59 7.29 11.21
CA HIS A 70 -52.95 6.93 9.83
C HIS A 70 -51.72 6.91 8.90
N THR A 71 -50.55 7.31 9.40
CA THR A 71 -49.28 7.25 8.67
C THR A 71 -48.13 7.12 9.67
N ILE A 72 -47.28 6.13 9.40
CA ILE A 72 -45.97 5.90 10.02
C ILE A 72 -44.99 5.81 8.85
N GLU A 73 -44.12 6.81 8.70
CA GLU A 73 -43.23 6.97 7.56
C GLU A 73 -41.79 7.20 8.03
N ARG A 74 -40.80 6.57 7.37
CA ARG A 74 -39.39 6.73 7.74
C ARG A 74 -39.00 8.20 7.69
N MET A 75 -38.29 8.68 8.70
CA MET A 75 -37.79 10.05 8.77
C MET A 75 -36.60 10.24 7.80
N TYR A 76 -35.78 9.19 7.61
CA TYR A 76 -34.59 9.21 6.75
C TYR A 76 -34.59 8.04 5.74
N PRO A 77 -35.53 8.00 4.78
CA PRO A 77 -35.71 6.85 3.87
C PRO A 77 -34.55 6.64 2.90
N PHE A 78 -33.73 7.66 2.64
CA PHE A 78 -32.57 7.57 1.73
C PHE A 78 -31.40 6.75 2.31
N LEU A 79 -31.35 6.57 3.64
CA LEU A 79 -30.27 5.83 4.28
C LEU A 79 -30.22 4.35 3.89
N ASP A 80 -31.27 3.78 3.30
CA ASP A 80 -31.30 2.40 2.80
C ASP A 80 -30.41 2.18 1.55
N HIS A 81 -29.91 3.26 0.93
CA HIS A 81 -29.08 3.22 -0.30
C HIS A 81 -27.60 3.61 -0.08
N VAL A 82 -27.20 3.89 1.17
CA VAL A 82 -25.83 4.27 1.54
C VAL A 82 -25.16 3.11 2.26
N ASP A 83 -24.01 2.63 1.77
CA ASP A 83 -23.22 1.60 2.46
C ASP A 83 -22.29 2.24 3.51
N PRO A 84 -22.47 2.00 4.83
CA PRO A 84 -21.70 2.69 5.86
C PRO A 84 -20.24 2.24 5.94
N THR A 85 -19.33 3.19 6.17
CA THR A 85 -17.99 2.90 6.68
C THR A 85 -18.07 2.18 8.05
N PRO A 86 -17.01 1.47 8.49
CA PRO A 86 -16.99 0.81 9.79
C PRO A 86 -17.31 1.75 10.96
N GLU A 87 -16.90 3.01 10.87
CA GLU A 87 -17.09 4.06 11.88
C GLU A 87 -18.55 4.55 11.91
N THR A 88 -19.11 4.95 10.76
CA THR A 88 -20.46 5.54 10.66
C THR A 88 -21.60 4.54 10.86
N ARG A 89 -21.33 3.23 10.75
CA ARG A 89 -22.33 2.15 10.83
C ARG A 89 -23.24 2.22 12.07
N ARG A 90 -22.74 2.70 13.22
CA ARG A 90 -23.52 2.69 14.47
C ARG A 90 -24.61 3.77 14.49
N ASN A 91 -24.30 4.96 14.00
CA ASN A 91 -25.21 6.12 14.04
C ASN A 91 -26.25 6.04 12.90
N LEU A 92 -25.83 5.62 11.70
CA LEU A 92 -26.77 5.37 10.59
C LEU A 92 -27.79 4.26 10.91
N LEU A 93 -27.42 3.26 11.73
CA LEU A 93 -28.35 2.24 12.22
C LEU A 93 -29.36 2.78 13.25
N ALA A 94 -29.11 3.91 13.90
CA ALA A 94 -30.10 4.59 14.76
C ALA A 94 -31.09 5.40 13.91
N LEU A 95 -30.57 6.24 13.00
CA LEU A 95 -31.37 7.07 12.09
C LEU A 95 -32.30 6.24 11.18
N ARG A 96 -31.84 5.10 10.64
CA ARG A 96 -32.67 4.13 9.88
C ARG A 96 -33.88 3.59 10.66
N ARG A 97 -33.99 3.82 11.96
CA ARG A 97 -35.09 3.37 12.84
C ARG A 97 -35.97 4.51 13.38
N THR A 98 -35.79 5.74 12.91
CA THR A 98 -36.61 6.90 13.28
C THR A 98 -37.72 7.16 12.24
N TYR A 99 -38.94 7.42 12.71
CA TYR A 99 -40.16 7.56 11.88
C TYR A 99 -41.02 8.74 12.33
N TYR A 100 -41.64 9.42 11.38
CA TYR A 100 -42.78 10.30 11.64
C TYR A 100 -44.05 9.48 11.86
N VAL A 101 -44.81 9.81 12.91
CA VAL A 101 -46.12 9.23 13.22
C VAL A 101 -47.17 10.33 13.19
N ARG A 102 -48.00 10.32 12.14
CA ARG A 102 -49.10 11.27 11.93
C ARG A 102 -50.41 10.69 12.44
N TYR A 103 -51.13 11.47 13.23
CA TYR A 103 -52.36 11.09 13.91
C TYR A 103 -53.52 12.06 13.61
N SER A 104 -54.72 11.83 14.14
CA SER A 104 -55.91 12.63 13.79
C SER A 104 -56.80 13.02 14.98
N ALA A 105 -56.47 12.54 16.18
CA ALA A 105 -57.13 12.97 17.40
C ALA A 105 -56.74 14.40 17.79
N ASP A 106 -57.71 15.18 18.26
CA ASP A 106 -57.55 16.53 18.81
C ASP A 106 -56.91 16.46 20.22
N VAL A 107 -55.62 16.12 20.24
CA VAL A 107 -54.79 15.85 21.43
C VAL A 107 -53.39 16.40 21.17
N THR A 108 -52.77 17.02 22.17
CA THR A 108 -51.47 17.70 21.99
C THR A 108 -50.32 16.70 21.70
N PRO A 109 -49.36 17.05 20.82
CA PRO A 109 -48.23 16.19 20.49
C PRO A 109 -47.45 15.64 21.69
N GLU A 110 -47.24 16.43 22.75
CA GLU A 110 -46.55 16.01 23.99
C GLU A 110 -47.35 14.97 24.80
N ARG A 111 -48.67 14.88 24.59
CA ARG A 111 -49.48 13.82 25.16
C ARG A 111 -49.38 12.56 24.34
N VAL A 112 -49.36 12.66 23.01
CA VAL A 112 -49.28 11.50 22.12
C VAL A 112 -47.89 10.86 22.18
N SER A 113 -46.81 11.64 22.08
CA SER A 113 -45.43 11.14 22.14
C SER A 113 -45.18 10.35 23.43
N ARG A 114 -45.51 10.93 24.59
CA ARG A 114 -45.41 10.30 25.91
C ARG A 114 -46.26 9.03 26.06
N ASP A 115 -47.45 8.96 25.46
CA ASP A 115 -48.27 7.74 25.55
C ASP A 115 -47.73 6.63 24.63
N LEU A 116 -47.18 6.99 23.47
CA LEU A 116 -46.53 6.06 22.53
C LEU A 116 -45.17 5.55 23.05
N ALA A 117 -44.36 6.41 23.68
CA ALA A 117 -43.08 6.06 24.31
C ALA A 117 -43.18 4.95 25.38
N LEU A 118 -44.38 4.76 25.96
CA LEU A 118 -44.66 3.72 26.94
C LEU A 118 -45.00 2.35 26.33
N ALA A 119 -44.93 2.19 25.01
CA ALA A 119 -45.10 0.90 24.35
C ALA A 119 -43.75 0.13 24.27
N PRO A 120 -43.72 -1.18 24.56
CA PRO A 120 -42.51 -1.99 24.35
C PRO A 120 -42.05 -1.96 22.89
N GLY A 121 -40.74 -1.83 22.65
CA GLY A 121 -40.16 -1.69 21.31
C GLY A 121 -39.89 -0.25 20.86
N ILE A 122 -40.17 0.76 21.70
CA ILE A 122 -39.90 2.18 21.43
C ILE A 122 -38.68 2.64 22.23
N VAL A 123 -37.69 3.21 21.54
CA VAL A 123 -36.49 3.81 22.15
C VAL A 123 -36.76 5.25 22.54
N TYR A 124 -37.45 6.01 21.69
CA TYR A 124 -37.69 7.43 21.86
C TYR A 124 -38.99 7.89 21.17
N ALA A 125 -39.64 8.94 21.68
CA ALA A 125 -40.72 9.63 20.98
C ALA A 125 -40.96 11.06 21.50
N GLU A 126 -41.16 12.03 20.60
CA GLU A 126 -41.24 13.47 20.93
C GLU A 126 -42.20 14.27 20.03
N PRO A 127 -42.55 15.51 20.41
CA PRO A 127 -43.30 16.46 19.58
C PRO A 127 -42.39 17.39 18.74
N VAL A 128 -42.80 17.74 17.53
CA VAL A 128 -42.00 18.58 16.60
C VAL A 128 -42.23 20.08 16.86
N PRO A 129 -41.23 20.98 16.97
CA PRO A 129 -41.43 22.43 17.25
C PRO A 129 -41.97 23.29 16.08
N VAL A 130 -42.47 24.50 16.39
CA VAL A 130 -42.91 25.57 15.47
C VAL A 130 -42.64 26.95 16.10
N ASN A 131 -42.08 27.90 15.34
CA ASN A 131 -41.79 29.26 15.83
C ASN A 131 -42.43 30.40 14.98
N ARG A 132 -42.45 31.62 15.55
CA ARG A 132 -43.68 32.41 15.75
C ARG A 132 -43.81 33.76 15.01
N THR A 133 -44.98 34.40 15.16
CA THR A 133 -45.47 35.56 14.38
C THR A 133 -45.11 36.96 14.94
N PRO A 134 -45.05 38.04 14.10
CA PRO A 134 -44.50 39.35 14.47
C PRO A 134 -45.53 40.46 14.81
N ARG A 135 -45.06 41.58 15.39
CA ARG A 135 -45.77 42.88 15.51
C ARG A 135 -44.80 44.09 15.42
N PRO A 136 -45.25 45.29 14.96
CA PRO A 136 -44.34 46.23 14.27
C PRO A 136 -44.10 47.61 14.95
N VAL A 137 -42.90 48.18 14.76
CA VAL A 137 -42.57 49.62 14.95
C VAL A 137 -41.57 50.08 13.84
N ARG A 138 -41.46 51.39 13.59
CA ARG A 138 -40.71 52.01 12.45
C ARG A 138 -39.29 52.48 12.79
N TRP A 139 -38.48 52.62 11.75
CA TRP A 139 -37.05 53.01 11.76
C TRP A 139 -36.77 54.45 11.32
N GLU A 140 -35.64 54.99 11.79
CA GLU A 140 -34.99 56.19 11.24
C GLU A 140 -33.65 55.80 10.58
N ARG A 141 -33.21 56.63 9.62
CA ARG A 141 -32.03 56.42 8.77
C ARG A 141 -30.72 56.59 9.54
N ILE A 142 -29.83 55.62 9.44
CA ILE A 142 -28.49 55.60 10.08
C ILE A 142 -27.49 55.01 9.09
N ASP A 143 -26.47 55.79 8.72
CA ASP A 143 -25.26 55.30 8.03
C ASP A 143 -24.40 54.51 9.05
N PRO A 144 -23.82 53.34 8.68
CA PRO A 144 -23.01 52.56 9.62
C PRO A 144 -21.79 53.31 10.16
N ASN A 145 -21.45 53.08 11.42
CA ASN A 145 -20.33 53.71 12.12
C ASN A 145 -19.00 52.91 12.05
N ASP A 146 -18.98 51.83 11.27
CA ASP A 146 -17.88 50.87 11.17
C ASP A 146 -16.67 51.51 10.45
N PRO A 147 -15.43 51.46 11.01
CA PRO A 147 -14.29 52.20 10.47
C PRO A 147 -13.98 51.92 9.00
N GLY A 148 -14.11 50.66 8.56
CA GLY A 148 -13.85 50.19 7.21
C GLY A 148 -14.99 50.40 6.21
N PHE A 149 -16.18 50.85 6.64
CA PHE A 149 -17.35 50.99 5.75
C PHE A 149 -17.09 51.94 4.56
N ASN A 150 -16.30 52.99 4.77
CA ASN A 150 -15.93 53.93 3.69
C ASN A 150 -15.01 53.30 2.62
N ASP A 151 -14.33 52.19 2.94
CA ASP A 151 -13.47 51.43 2.03
C ASP A 151 -14.22 50.25 1.36
N GLN A 152 -15.53 50.12 1.61
CA GLN A 152 -16.46 49.16 1.00
C GLN A 152 -17.47 49.82 0.01
N PRO A 153 -17.01 50.50 -1.08
CA PRO A 153 -17.91 51.13 -2.06
C PRO A 153 -18.87 50.15 -2.79
N GLU A 154 -18.59 48.85 -2.75
CA GLU A 154 -19.47 47.76 -3.16
C GLU A 154 -20.86 47.83 -2.53
N HIS A 155 -20.98 48.31 -1.28
CA HIS A 155 -22.28 48.45 -0.60
C HIS A 155 -23.15 49.52 -1.27
N ALA A 156 -22.58 50.69 -1.56
CA ALA A 156 -23.28 51.74 -2.30
C ALA A 156 -23.58 51.31 -3.75
N LEU A 157 -22.69 50.53 -4.38
CA LEU A 157 -22.87 50.03 -5.74
C LEU A 157 -24.07 49.07 -5.88
N MET A 158 -24.29 48.21 -4.88
CA MET A 158 -25.46 47.31 -4.77
C MET A 158 -26.68 47.97 -4.11
N ARG A 159 -26.59 49.24 -3.68
CA ARG A 159 -27.65 49.99 -2.99
C ARG A 159 -28.08 49.42 -1.64
N LEU A 160 -27.13 48.84 -0.92
CA LEU A 160 -27.32 48.30 0.43
C LEU A 160 -27.71 49.38 1.46
N PRO A 161 -27.09 50.58 1.50
CA PRO A 161 -27.50 51.62 2.44
C PRO A 161 -28.98 52.02 2.32
N GLU A 162 -29.51 52.13 1.09
CA GLU A 162 -30.93 52.39 0.91
C GLU A 162 -31.83 51.19 1.22
N ALA A 163 -31.33 49.96 1.05
CA ALA A 163 -32.04 48.74 1.46
C ALA A 163 -32.15 48.64 2.99
N TRP A 164 -31.07 48.98 3.71
CA TRP A 164 -31.05 49.06 5.17
C TRP A 164 -31.98 50.15 5.72
N ASP A 165 -32.25 51.22 4.96
CA ASP A 165 -33.29 52.21 5.33
C ASP A 165 -34.74 51.64 5.23
N VAL A 166 -34.93 50.50 4.54
CA VAL A 166 -36.22 49.82 4.38
C VAL A 166 -36.38 48.65 5.34
N VAL A 167 -35.32 47.87 5.58
CA VAL A 167 -35.33 46.68 6.43
C VAL A 167 -33.97 46.44 7.10
N LYS A 168 -34.00 46.21 8.42
CA LYS A 168 -32.82 45.93 9.26
C LYS A 168 -32.92 44.65 10.09
N GLY A 169 -34.09 44.01 10.16
CA GLY A 169 -34.33 42.86 11.06
C GLY A 169 -34.31 43.20 12.56
N GLU A 170 -34.11 44.46 12.94
CA GLU A 170 -34.16 44.93 14.33
C GLU A 170 -35.60 45.09 14.87
N ASP A 171 -36.63 44.83 14.05
CA ASP A 171 -38.06 45.02 14.38
C ASP A 171 -38.73 43.82 15.06
N GLY A 172 -37.93 42.88 15.56
CA GLY A 172 -38.42 41.62 16.11
C GLY A 172 -38.92 40.66 15.03
N SER A 173 -38.58 40.90 13.76
CA SER A 173 -38.53 39.83 12.77
C SER A 173 -37.54 38.75 13.25
N PRO A 174 -37.80 37.45 13.01
CA PRO A 174 -36.80 36.42 13.22
C PRO A 174 -35.51 36.77 12.47
N ARG A 175 -34.35 36.55 13.10
CA ARG A 175 -33.07 36.74 12.42
C ARG A 175 -32.96 35.67 11.34
N VAL A 176 -32.56 36.10 10.15
CA VAL A 176 -32.34 35.18 9.03
C VAL A 176 -31.01 34.48 9.25
N VAL A 177 -31.01 33.16 9.19
CA VAL A 177 -29.79 32.35 9.36
C VAL A 177 -29.11 32.14 8.00
N ILE A 178 -27.88 32.62 7.89
CA ILE A 178 -27.00 32.42 6.73
C ILE A 178 -25.92 31.40 7.13
N ALA A 179 -25.98 30.20 6.57
CA ALA A 179 -24.92 29.22 6.73
C ALA A 179 -23.77 29.47 5.75
N VAL A 180 -22.54 29.38 6.23
CA VAL A 180 -21.31 29.49 5.42
C VAL A 180 -20.67 28.11 5.34
N VAL A 181 -20.81 27.46 4.18
CA VAL A 181 -20.26 26.12 3.91
C VAL A 181 -18.94 26.28 3.16
N ASP A 182 -17.84 26.23 3.91
CA ASP A 182 -16.48 26.58 3.45
C ASP A 182 -15.42 25.70 4.14
N GLY A 183 -14.13 25.99 4.01
CA GLY A 183 -13.02 25.27 4.69
C GLY A 183 -12.90 25.53 6.21
N GLY A 184 -13.97 25.97 6.86
CA GLY A 184 -13.99 26.47 8.23
C GLY A 184 -13.83 27.99 8.33
N GLY A 185 -14.10 28.55 9.52
CA GLY A 185 -14.01 30.00 9.74
C GLY A 185 -13.93 30.38 11.22
N GLU A 186 -13.18 31.44 11.50
CA GLU A 186 -12.95 32.00 12.84
C GLU A 186 -14.21 32.73 13.34
N TRP A 187 -15.24 31.98 13.74
CA TRP A 187 -16.50 32.55 14.25
C TRP A 187 -16.30 33.47 15.46
N ARG A 188 -15.20 33.27 16.22
CA ARG A 188 -14.78 34.13 17.35
C ARG A 188 -14.22 35.49 16.93
N HIS A 189 -14.16 35.80 15.63
CA HIS A 189 -13.72 37.09 15.13
C HIS A 189 -14.57 38.23 15.73
N GLU A 190 -13.93 39.28 16.26
CA GLU A 190 -14.59 40.35 17.03
C GLU A 190 -15.81 40.96 16.30
N ASP A 191 -15.67 41.11 14.99
CA ASP A 191 -16.66 41.70 14.08
C ASP A 191 -17.74 40.72 13.58
N LEU A 192 -17.65 39.43 13.96
CA LEU A 192 -18.67 38.41 13.70
C LEU A 192 -19.47 38.06 14.96
N LEU A 193 -18.87 38.17 16.16
CA LEU A 193 -19.39 37.59 17.42
C LEU A 193 -20.88 37.82 17.71
N ALA A 194 -21.43 39.02 17.47
CA ALA A 194 -22.85 39.31 17.75
C ALA A 194 -23.82 38.78 16.69
N ASN A 195 -23.28 38.32 15.55
CA ASN A 195 -24.00 37.66 14.47
C ASN A 195 -23.69 36.17 14.39
N VAL A 196 -22.95 35.55 15.33
CA VAL A 196 -22.74 34.10 15.30
C VAL A 196 -24.04 33.37 15.65
N TRP A 197 -24.45 32.43 14.79
CA TRP A 197 -25.57 31.53 15.07
C TRP A 197 -25.24 30.62 16.27
N THR A 198 -26.25 30.29 17.07
CA THR A 198 -26.08 29.37 18.20
C THR A 198 -27.16 28.29 18.15
N ASN A 199 -26.79 27.01 18.20
CA ASN A 199 -27.73 25.94 18.46
C ASN A 199 -28.23 26.09 19.91
N GLU A 200 -29.49 26.52 20.10
CA GLU A 200 -30.06 26.71 21.44
C GLU A 200 -30.38 25.39 22.16
N ASP A 201 -30.42 24.27 21.42
CA ASP A 201 -30.73 22.95 21.95
C ASP A 201 -29.48 22.19 22.47
N GLU A 202 -28.25 22.70 22.21
CA GLU A 202 -26.97 22.17 22.70
C GLU A 202 -26.44 22.85 23.98
N ILE A 203 -25.78 22.10 24.87
CA ILE A 203 -25.11 22.66 26.07
C ILE A 203 -23.58 22.71 25.86
N PRO A 204 -22.96 23.90 25.69
CA PRO A 204 -21.58 23.99 25.22
C PRO A 204 -20.51 23.28 26.07
N ALA A 205 -19.68 22.51 25.38
CA ALA A 205 -18.52 21.77 25.86
C ALA A 205 -18.85 20.73 26.96
N ASN A 206 -19.99 20.04 26.82
CA ASN A 206 -20.39 18.97 27.74
C ASN A 206 -20.02 17.56 27.25
N GLY A 207 -19.66 17.39 25.96
CA GLY A 207 -19.34 16.11 25.34
C GLY A 207 -20.55 15.20 25.09
N ILE A 208 -21.74 15.79 24.89
CA ILE A 208 -23.03 15.13 24.66
C ILE A 208 -23.70 15.79 23.44
N ASP A 209 -24.35 14.96 22.62
CA ASP A 209 -25.30 15.34 21.57
C ASP A 209 -26.66 15.51 22.29
N ASP A 210 -26.96 16.73 22.73
CA ASP A 210 -28.11 17.07 23.59
C ASP A 210 -29.43 17.16 22.79
N ASP A 211 -29.37 17.62 21.54
CA ASP A 211 -30.51 17.62 20.61
C ASP A 211 -30.71 16.27 19.87
N ASN A 212 -29.72 15.37 19.96
CA ASN A 212 -29.69 14.04 19.34
C ASN A 212 -29.78 14.12 17.79
N ASN A 213 -29.24 15.18 17.17
CA ASN A 213 -29.11 15.34 15.73
C ASN A 213 -27.98 14.47 15.14
N GLY A 214 -27.03 14.03 15.98
CA GLY A 214 -25.88 13.20 15.62
C GLY A 214 -24.51 13.90 15.68
N PHE A 215 -24.45 15.16 16.12
CA PHE A 215 -23.25 16.00 16.19
C PHE A 215 -23.05 16.59 17.59
N ILE A 216 -22.11 16.04 18.37
CA ILE A 216 -21.80 16.51 19.75
C ILE A 216 -21.24 17.94 19.73
N ASP A 217 -21.73 18.81 20.63
CA ASP A 217 -21.21 20.16 20.85
C ASP A 217 -21.21 21.03 19.57
N ASP A 218 -22.21 20.90 18.69
CA ASP A 218 -22.30 21.62 17.38
C ASP A 218 -22.79 23.09 17.49
N VAL A 219 -22.57 23.68 18.68
CA VAL A 219 -23.09 24.96 19.18
C VAL A 219 -23.07 26.12 18.17
N HIS A 220 -22.06 26.23 17.31
CA HIS A 220 -21.92 27.33 16.35
C HIS A 220 -21.89 26.86 14.87
N GLY A 221 -22.33 25.62 14.66
CA GLY A 221 -22.18 24.83 13.46
C GLY A 221 -21.13 23.73 13.65
N VAL A 222 -20.81 23.03 12.56
CA VAL A 222 -20.18 21.70 12.60
C VAL A 222 -18.84 21.65 11.86
N ASN A 223 -17.98 20.70 12.24
CA ASN A 223 -16.70 20.45 11.60
C ASN A 223 -16.60 19.02 11.05
N PHE A 224 -16.75 18.86 9.74
CA PHE A 224 -16.60 17.55 9.08
C PHE A 224 -15.14 17.12 8.85
N ALA A 225 -14.17 18.03 9.04
CA ALA A 225 -12.78 17.83 8.63
C ALA A 225 -11.86 17.25 9.73
N ASN A 226 -12.28 17.29 11.00
CA ASN A 226 -11.48 16.83 12.15
C ASN A 226 -11.46 15.29 12.30
N GLY A 227 -12.49 14.59 11.83
CA GLY A 227 -12.64 13.14 11.99
C GLY A 227 -12.90 12.68 13.43
N ASP A 228 -13.18 13.60 14.35
CA ASP A 228 -13.60 13.31 15.73
C ASP A 228 -15.01 13.84 15.96
N ASP A 229 -15.87 13.00 16.53
CA ASP A 229 -17.26 13.30 16.83
C ASP A 229 -17.43 13.95 18.20
N THR A 230 -16.39 14.59 18.76
CA THR A 230 -16.34 14.98 20.19
C THR A 230 -16.15 16.47 20.46
N ASN A 231 -15.83 17.28 19.45
CA ASN A 231 -15.70 18.74 19.56
C ASN A 231 -15.87 19.39 18.19
N ASN A 232 -17.12 19.66 17.79
CA ASN A 232 -17.50 20.10 16.44
C ASN A 232 -17.16 21.57 16.09
N ASP A 233 -16.17 22.21 16.74
CA ASP A 233 -15.83 23.62 16.53
C ASP A 233 -15.49 23.92 15.04
N PRO A 234 -16.29 24.74 14.33
CA PRO A 234 -16.13 24.98 12.89
C PRO A 234 -14.94 25.90 12.55
N THR A 235 -14.18 26.35 13.55
CA THR A 235 -12.91 27.08 13.34
C THR A 235 -11.84 26.23 12.65
N GLY A 236 -11.92 24.89 12.72
CA GLY A 236 -10.88 23.99 12.24
C GLY A 236 -9.78 23.70 13.28
N LEU A 237 -8.81 22.86 12.91
CA LEU A 237 -7.75 22.43 13.83
C LEU A 237 -6.84 23.61 14.27
N PRO A 238 -6.37 23.65 15.54
CA PRO A 238 -5.55 24.77 16.06
C PRO A 238 -4.22 25.03 15.33
N GLU A 239 -3.76 24.12 14.47
CA GLU A 239 -2.46 24.17 13.80
C GLU A 239 -2.52 24.57 12.31
N THR A 240 -3.70 24.87 11.75
CA THR A 240 -3.87 25.22 10.32
C THR A 240 -4.44 26.63 10.05
N PRO A 241 -3.71 27.74 10.35
CA PRO A 241 -4.18 29.11 10.14
C PRO A 241 -4.54 29.48 8.69
N GLY A 242 -4.10 28.71 7.70
CA GLY A 242 -4.36 28.99 6.28
C GLY A 242 -5.76 28.61 5.78
N SER A 243 -6.40 27.63 6.43
CA SER A 243 -7.68 27.05 5.98
C SER A 243 -8.90 27.91 6.36
N ALA A 244 -8.94 28.40 7.60
CA ALA A 244 -10.07 29.18 8.11
C ALA A 244 -10.17 30.61 7.55
N LEU A 245 -9.10 31.15 6.96
CA LEU A 245 -9.08 32.53 6.43
C LEU A 245 -10.18 32.75 5.37
N HIS A 246 -10.40 31.77 4.48
CA HIS A 246 -11.35 31.90 3.39
C HIS A 246 -12.80 31.97 3.90
N GLY A 247 -13.23 30.98 4.71
CA GLY A 247 -14.57 30.98 5.30
C GLY A 247 -14.81 32.16 6.26
N THR A 248 -13.79 32.61 6.99
CA THR A 248 -13.87 33.86 7.80
C THR A 248 -14.19 35.07 6.94
N ALA A 249 -13.46 35.26 5.84
CA ALA A 249 -13.65 36.38 4.91
C ALA A 249 -15.01 36.31 4.17
N VAL A 250 -15.50 35.11 3.89
CA VAL A 250 -16.84 34.85 3.33
C VAL A 250 -17.93 35.23 4.35
N ALA A 251 -17.79 34.82 5.61
CA ALA A 251 -18.70 35.18 6.70
C ALA A 251 -18.79 36.70 6.93
N GLY A 252 -17.65 37.41 6.94
CA GLY A 252 -17.64 38.87 7.06
C GLY A 252 -18.35 39.59 5.91
N SER A 253 -18.14 39.10 4.68
CA SER A 253 -18.81 39.63 3.49
C SER A 253 -20.33 39.45 3.55
N ALA A 254 -20.79 38.31 4.09
CA ALA A 254 -22.21 38.01 4.23
C ALA A 254 -22.87 38.84 5.33
N GLY A 255 -22.26 38.92 6.52
CA GLY A 255 -22.89 39.51 7.70
C GLY A 255 -21.96 39.77 8.88
N ALA A 256 -20.83 40.45 8.67
CA ALA A 256 -20.19 41.20 9.76
C ALA A 256 -21.19 42.15 10.45
N VAL A 257 -20.95 42.45 11.73
CA VAL A 257 -21.91 43.13 12.61
C VAL A 257 -21.97 44.63 12.32
N THR A 258 -22.70 45.00 11.27
CA THR A 258 -22.88 46.39 10.83
C THR A 258 -23.34 47.32 11.96
N ASN A 259 -22.71 48.50 12.04
CA ASN A 259 -22.94 49.60 12.98
C ASN A 259 -22.50 49.36 14.45
N ASN A 260 -21.42 48.59 14.65
CA ASN A 260 -20.84 48.25 15.97
C ASN A 260 -19.61 49.10 16.38
N ASN A 261 -19.04 49.92 15.49
CA ASN A 261 -17.78 50.68 15.59
C ASN A 261 -16.49 49.82 15.50
N VAL A 262 -16.59 48.62 14.92
CA VAL A 262 -15.52 47.66 14.69
C VAL A 262 -15.41 47.44 13.18
N GLY A 263 -14.22 47.07 12.71
CA GLY A 263 -14.02 46.46 11.39
C GLY A 263 -14.81 47.01 10.20
N VAL A 264 -15.68 46.17 9.66
CA VAL A 264 -16.34 46.26 8.36
C VAL A 264 -17.85 46.00 8.49
N ALA A 265 -18.65 46.58 7.59
CA ALA A 265 -20.06 46.21 7.51
C ALA A 265 -20.23 44.88 6.74
N GLY A 266 -21.22 44.08 7.12
CA GLY A 266 -21.71 42.96 6.33
C GLY A 266 -22.83 43.38 5.37
N ALA A 267 -23.08 42.60 4.31
CA ALA A 267 -24.19 42.88 3.40
C ALA A 267 -25.57 42.69 4.08
N ALA A 268 -25.73 41.64 4.89
CA ALA A 268 -26.89 41.45 5.73
C ALA A 268 -26.89 42.44 6.91
N TRP A 269 -28.08 42.83 7.36
CA TRP A 269 -28.28 43.54 8.62
C TRP A 269 -29.04 42.63 9.59
N ASN A 270 -28.51 42.44 10.81
CA ASN A 270 -29.05 41.58 11.87
C ASN A 270 -29.30 40.10 11.49
N ALA A 271 -28.57 39.55 10.51
CA ALA A 271 -28.59 38.10 10.23
C ALA A 271 -27.71 37.33 11.23
N GLU A 272 -27.89 36.01 11.29
CA GLU A 272 -27.03 35.08 12.03
C GLU A 272 -26.18 34.26 11.06
N ILE A 273 -24.96 33.92 11.46
CA ILE A 273 -23.94 33.26 10.66
C ILE A 273 -23.58 31.92 11.30
N MET A 274 -24.07 30.85 10.70
CA MET A 274 -23.74 29.47 11.03
C MET A 274 -22.48 29.06 10.28
N HIS A 275 -21.43 28.64 10.99
CA HIS A 275 -20.15 28.31 10.38
C HIS A 275 -20.03 26.80 10.17
N ILE A 276 -19.71 26.35 8.96
CA ILE A 276 -19.59 24.92 8.65
C ILE A 276 -18.24 24.66 8.00
N ASN A 277 -17.42 23.82 8.64
CA ASN A 277 -16.17 23.35 8.05
C ASN A 277 -16.42 22.08 7.23
N ALA A 278 -16.48 22.25 5.92
CA ALA A 278 -16.62 21.22 4.90
C ALA A 278 -15.27 20.87 4.21
N GLY A 279 -14.15 21.29 4.79
CA GLY A 279 -12.81 21.06 4.26
C GLY A 279 -12.37 19.59 4.31
N CYS A 280 -11.30 19.25 3.60
CA CYS A 280 -10.70 17.93 3.67
C CYS A 280 -9.79 17.77 4.90
N ALA A 281 -9.78 16.59 5.52
CA ALA A 281 -8.83 16.24 6.58
C ALA A 281 -7.39 16.30 6.02
N GLY A 282 -6.57 17.24 6.54
CA GLY A 282 -5.17 17.43 6.10
C GLY A 282 -4.79 18.85 5.65
N GLY A 283 -5.76 19.76 5.46
CA GLY A 283 -5.49 21.21 5.43
C GLY A 283 -5.18 21.87 4.09
N ASP A 284 -5.45 21.21 2.96
CA ASP A 284 -5.57 21.90 1.66
C ASP A 284 -6.96 22.54 1.52
N ASN A 285 -7.07 23.69 0.83
CA ASN A 285 -8.33 24.46 0.63
C ASN A 285 -9.35 23.79 -0.32
N LEU A 286 -9.46 22.47 -0.23
CA LEU A 286 -10.40 21.62 -0.95
C LEU A 286 -11.64 21.38 -0.08
N ILE A 287 -12.82 21.52 -0.68
CA ILE A 287 -14.09 21.20 -0.03
C ILE A 287 -14.41 19.73 -0.31
N CYS A 288 -14.31 18.89 0.72
CA CYS A 288 -14.61 17.46 0.65
C CYS A 288 -16.06 17.15 1.03
N TYR A 289 -16.62 17.85 2.02
CA TYR A 289 -17.93 17.56 2.64
C TYR A 289 -18.97 18.66 2.33
N GLY A 290 -18.85 19.27 1.15
CA GLY A 290 -19.62 20.47 0.81
C GLY A 290 -21.12 20.25 0.69
N TYR A 291 -21.54 19.06 0.24
CA TYR A 291 -22.95 18.73 0.05
C TYR A 291 -23.59 18.26 1.36
N GLU A 292 -22.83 17.56 2.19
CA GLU A 292 -23.15 17.22 3.58
C GLU A 292 -23.32 18.48 4.43
N GLY A 293 -22.43 19.47 4.28
CA GLY A 293 -22.55 20.78 4.92
C GLY A 293 -23.78 21.57 4.46
N ILE A 294 -24.15 21.52 3.18
CA ILE A 294 -25.41 22.12 2.69
C ILE A 294 -26.63 21.44 3.32
N LEU A 295 -26.63 20.11 3.46
CA LEU A 295 -27.75 19.39 4.10
C LEU A 295 -27.84 19.67 5.59
N TYR A 296 -26.72 19.64 6.31
CA TYR A 296 -26.66 20.02 7.73
C TYR A 296 -27.22 21.42 7.93
N ALA A 297 -26.75 22.41 7.16
CA ALA A 297 -27.24 23.78 7.24
C ALA A 297 -28.76 23.88 7.09
N ALA A 298 -29.31 23.22 6.07
CA ALA A 298 -30.74 23.25 5.79
C ALA A 298 -31.56 22.55 6.89
N MET A 299 -31.05 21.46 7.45
CA MET A 299 -31.68 20.72 8.55
C MET A 299 -31.60 21.49 9.89
N SER A 300 -30.51 22.22 10.13
CA SER A 300 -30.31 23.10 11.29
C SER A 300 -31.00 24.47 11.15
N GLY A 301 -31.90 24.62 10.17
CA GLY A 301 -32.78 25.79 10.05
C GLY A 301 -32.18 26.99 9.32
N ALA A 302 -31.13 26.84 8.52
CA ALA A 302 -30.61 27.93 7.70
C ALA A 302 -31.63 28.38 6.63
N ASP A 303 -32.03 29.65 6.66
CA ASP A 303 -32.83 30.26 5.58
C ASP A 303 -32.05 30.39 4.27
N ILE A 304 -30.73 30.58 4.37
CA ILE A 304 -29.83 30.86 3.24
C ILE A 304 -28.53 30.11 3.46
N ILE A 305 -28.02 29.46 2.41
CA ILE A 305 -26.79 28.68 2.48
C ILE A 305 -25.83 29.22 1.43
N ASN A 306 -24.72 29.81 1.86
CA ASN A 306 -23.67 30.29 0.97
C ASN A 306 -22.59 29.21 0.78
N ALA A 307 -22.50 28.66 -0.45
CA ALA A 307 -21.41 27.82 -0.89
C ALA A 307 -20.48 28.62 -1.83
N SER A 308 -19.35 29.08 -1.29
CA SER A 308 -18.36 29.95 -1.94
C SER A 308 -17.53 29.28 -3.05
N TRP A 309 -17.89 28.05 -3.43
CA TRP A 309 -17.13 27.11 -4.25
C TRP A 309 -17.98 26.47 -5.37
N SER A 310 -17.33 26.01 -6.44
CA SER A 310 -17.92 25.14 -7.46
C SER A 310 -16.84 24.51 -8.35
N SER A 311 -17.03 23.23 -8.72
CA SER A 311 -16.08 22.42 -9.51
C SER A 311 -16.76 21.73 -10.70
N VAL A 312 -15.97 21.30 -11.69
CA VAL A 312 -16.50 20.62 -12.89
C VAL A 312 -16.78 19.14 -12.61
N VAL A 313 -18.00 18.69 -12.87
CA VAL A 313 -18.43 17.30 -12.68
C VAL A 313 -18.42 16.52 -14.00
N ALA A 314 -17.76 15.36 -14.00
CA ALA A 314 -17.53 14.53 -15.18
C ALA A 314 -18.61 13.46 -15.43
N ASP A 315 -19.40 13.10 -14.40
CA ASP A 315 -20.39 12.02 -14.44
C ASP A 315 -21.83 12.55 -14.26
N ASP A 316 -22.75 12.04 -15.09
CA ASP A 316 -24.16 12.42 -15.08
C ASP A 316 -24.96 11.66 -14.01
N GLN A 317 -24.49 10.50 -13.52
CA GLN A 317 -25.06 9.88 -12.33
C GLN A 317 -24.73 10.72 -11.08
N GLN A 318 -23.49 11.18 -10.93
CA GLN A 318 -23.09 12.10 -9.87
C GLN A 318 -23.96 13.37 -9.90
N VAL A 319 -24.12 14.03 -11.05
CA VAL A 319 -25.00 15.21 -11.21
C VAL A 319 -26.40 14.98 -10.64
N ARG A 320 -27.06 13.86 -10.94
CA ARG A 320 -28.42 13.57 -10.42
C ARG A 320 -28.48 13.50 -8.89
N HIS A 321 -27.44 12.98 -8.23
CA HIS A 321 -27.39 12.92 -6.75
C HIS A 321 -27.11 14.31 -6.14
N LEU A 322 -26.29 15.13 -6.81
CA LEU A 322 -26.00 16.50 -6.38
C LEU A 322 -27.25 17.39 -6.53
N ASP A 323 -27.97 17.30 -7.65
CA ASP A 323 -29.25 18.01 -7.83
C ASP A 323 -30.29 17.55 -6.80
N GLN A 324 -30.42 16.26 -6.49
CA GLN A 324 -31.28 15.77 -5.40
C GLN A 324 -30.94 16.36 -4.03
N THR A 325 -29.65 16.58 -3.75
CA THR A 325 -29.18 17.20 -2.50
C THR A 325 -29.56 18.67 -2.41
N LEU A 326 -29.41 19.40 -3.51
CA LEU A 326 -29.78 20.82 -3.61
C LEU A 326 -31.30 21.02 -3.61
N ASP A 327 -32.04 20.13 -4.29
CA ASP A 327 -33.50 20.05 -4.25
C ASP A 327 -33.99 19.86 -2.81
N LEU A 328 -33.39 18.92 -2.06
CA LEU A 328 -33.75 18.66 -0.67
C LEU A 328 -33.51 19.88 0.23
N ALA A 329 -32.33 20.51 0.15
CA ALA A 329 -32.02 21.73 0.91
C ALA A 329 -33.01 22.88 0.59
N THR A 330 -33.38 23.01 -0.69
CA THR A 330 -34.37 23.99 -1.16
C THR A 330 -35.78 23.68 -0.62
N ASP A 331 -36.20 22.41 -0.67
CA ASP A 331 -37.53 21.97 -0.20
C ASP A 331 -37.65 21.98 1.34
N THR A 332 -36.55 21.92 2.10
CA THR A 332 -36.52 22.19 3.55
C THR A 332 -36.66 23.68 3.90
N GLY A 333 -36.55 24.58 2.91
CA GLY A 333 -36.79 26.02 3.10
C GLY A 333 -35.55 26.92 2.97
N ALA A 334 -34.39 26.38 2.57
CA ALA A 334 -33.14 27.11 2.47
C ALA A 334 -32.84 27.57 1.03
N LEU A 335 -32.51 28.85 0.81
CA LEU A 335 -31.99 29.32 -0.48
C LEU A 335 -30.48 29.09 -0.57
N VAL A 336 -30.05 28.16 -1.42
CA VAL A 336 -28.63 27.93 -1.69
C VAL A 336 -28.09 28.96 -2.68
N VAL A 337 -27.14 29.79 -2.24
CA VAL A 337 -26.44 30.82 -3.01
C VAL A 337 -25.01 30.34 -3.25
N VAL A 338 -24.55 30.36 -4.51
CA VAL A 338 -23.30 29.68 -4.89
C VAL A 338 -22.41 30.51 -5.80
N SER A 339 -21.09 30.34 -5.67
CA SER A 339 -20.14 30.98 -6.58
C SER A 339 -20.24 30.40 -8.00
N ALA A 340 -20.14 31.23 -9.04
CA ALA A 340 -20.15 30.76 -10.43
C ALA A 340 -18.85 30.02 -10.85
N SER A 341 -17.82 30.03 -10.00
CA SER A 341 -16.41 29.65 -10.26
C SER A 341 -15.57 30.69 -11.01
N ASN A 342 -14.25 30.53 -10.92
CA ASN A 342 -13.21 31.51 -11.30
C ASN A 342 -12.39 31.08 -12.54
N SER A 343 -12.98 30.30 -13.46
CA SER A 343 -12.26 29.71 -14.61
C SER A 343 -12.37 30.52 -15.91
N ASN A 344 -13.09 31.64 -15.95
CA ASN A 344 -13.42 32.39 -17.17
C ASN A 344 -14.10 31.51 -18.26
N LEU A 345 -14.90 30.53 -17.86
CA LEU A 345 -15.62 29.62 -18.75
C LEU A 345 -17.13 29.89 -18.74
N SER A 346 -17.84 29.35 -19.74
CA SER A 346 -19.30 29.39 -19.78
C SER A 346 -19.90 28.19 -19.05
N ASN A 347 -20.72 28.44 -18.03
CA ASN A 347 -21.49 27.41 -17.30
C ASN A 347 -22.60 26.78 -18.18
N ASP A 348 -22.90 27.37 -19.34
CA ASP A 348 -23.79 26.76 -20.36
C ASP A 348 -23.10 25.58 -21.09
N LEU A 349 -21.75 25.56 -21.09
CA LEU A 349 -20.93 24.56 -21.76
C LEU A 349 -20.33 23.54 -20.78
N PHE A 350 -19.88 23.99 -19.60
CA PHE A 350 -19.17 23.18 -18.61
C PHE A 350 -20.03 22.91 -17.37
N ARG A 351 -19.97 21.68 -16.85
CA ARG A 351 -20.78 21.23 -15.69
C ARG A 351 -20.19 21.67 -14.35
N PHE A 352 -20.11 22.98 -14.11
CA PHE A 352 -19.74 23.53 -12.81
C PHE A 352 -20.88 23.31 -11.79
N TYR A 353 -20.69 22.42 -10.82
CA TYR A 353 -21.65 22.15 -9.74
C TYR A 353 -21.10 22.63 -8.38
N PRO A 354 -21.93 23.14 -7.47
CA PRO A 354 -23.40 23.30 -7.57
C PRO A 354 -23.86 24.42 -8.53
N ALA A 355 -22.96 25.27 -9.05
CA ALA A 355 -23.24 26.50 -9.83
C ALA A 355 -24.13 26.39 -11.08
N ARG A 356 -24.43 25.18 -11.56
CA ARG A 356 -25.26 24.88 -12.73
C ARG A 356 -26.63 24.30 -12.37
N SER A 357 -26.86 23.93 -11.11
CA SER A 357 -28.13 23.38 -10.64
C SER A 357 -29.28 24.38 -10.85
N PRO A 358 -30.48 23.96 -11.29
CA PRO A 358 -31.57 24.88 -11.59
C PRO A 358 -32.15 25.58 -10.35
N ARG A 359 -31.97 25.03 -9.14
CA ARG A 359 -32.57 25.54 -7.89
C ARG A 359 -31.64 26.42 -7.04
N VAL A 360 -30.37 26.55 -7.39
CA VAL A 360 -29.43 27.44 -6.69
C VAL A 360 -29.41 28.84 -7.30
N LEU A 361 -29.00 29.84 -6.52
CA LEU A 361 -28.68 31.19 -7.00
C LEU A 361 -27.17 31.29 -7.32
N SER A 362 -26.83 31.09 -8.59
CA SER A 362 -25.46 31.13 -9.11
C SER A 362 -24.97 32.56 -9.34
N VAL A 363 -23.84 32.93 -8.74
CA VAL A 363 -23.35 34.31 -8.64
C VAL A 363 -21.97 34.50 -9.30
N GLY A 364 -21.93 35.30 -10.35
CA GLY A 364 -20.69 35.77 -10.98
C GLY A 364 -20.11 37.05 -10.34
N ALA A 365 -18.86 37.38 -10.65
CA ALA A 365 -18.14 38.50 -10.08
C ALA A 365 -17.99 39.69 -11.04
N THR A 366 -18.09 40.91 -10.51
CA THR A 366 -17.77 42.17 -11.19
C THR A 366 -16.68 42.97 -10.49
N GLU A 367 -16.01 43.83 -11.26
CA GLU A 367 -15.17 44.91 -10.76
C GLU A 367 -16.02 45.97 -10.04
N LYS A 368 -15.70 46.23 -8.75
CA LYS A 368 -16.46 47.17 -7.90
C LYS A 368 -16.38 48.64 -8.32
N ALA A 369 -15.55 48.99 -9.32
CA ALA A 369 -15.43 50.35 -9.85
C ALA A 369 -16.13 50.56 -11.21
N THR A 370 -16.32 49.51 -12.02
CA THR A 370 -16.71 49.64 -13.43
C THR A 370 -18.00 48.90 -13.80
N ARG A 371 -18.52 48.04 -12.91
CA ARG A 371 -19.58 47.05 -13.19
C ARG A 371 -19.24 46.08 -14.34
N ARG A 372 -17.96 45.99 -14.75
CA ARG A 372 -17.50 44.99 -15.71
C ARG A 372 -17.39 43.63 -15.05
N ARG A 373 -17.71 42.57 -15.78
CA ARG A 373 -17.44 41.17 -15.38
C ARG A 373 -15.95 41.04 -15.07
N ALA A 374 -15.61 40.54 -13.89
CA ALA A 374 -14.23 40.27 -13.52
C ALA A 374 -13.63 39.23 -14.48
N GLY A 375 -12.38 39.42 -14.90
CA GLY A 375 -11.75 38.59 -15.93
C GLY A 375 -11.70 37.08 -15.62
N PHE A 376 -11.73 36.71 -14.34
CA PHE A 376 -11.78 35.32 -13.86
C PHE A 376 -13.21 34.74 -13.77
N SER A 377 -14.26 35.56 -13.65
CA SER A 377 -15.60 35.06 -13.36
C SER A 377 -16.11 34.18 -14.50
N ASN A 378 -16.67 33.01 -14.20
CA ASN A 378 -17.48 32.32 -15.18
C ASN A 378 -18.71 33.16 -15.60
N TYR A 379 -19.30 32.78 -16.72
CA TYR A 379 -20.43 33.45 -17.38
C TYR A 379 -21.39 32.42 -18.00
N GLY A 380 -22.42 32.86 -18.73
CA GLY A 380 -23.44 32.01 -19.32
C GLY A 380 -24.84 32.37 -18.83
N ARG A 381 -25.87 31.87 -19.51
CA ARG A 381 -27.29 32.04 -19.12
C ARG A 381 -27.61 31.37 -17.79
N LEU A 382 -26.87 30.32 -17.44
CA LEU A 382 -27.03 29.60 -16.17
C LEU A 382 -26.38 30.31 -14.96
N VAL A 383 -25.54 31.33 -15.17
CA VAL A 383 -25.15 32.26 -14.09
C VAL A 383 -26.29 33.24 -13.89
N ASN A 384 -26.96 33.22 -12.74
CA ASN A 384 -28.25 33.90 -12.58
C ASN A 384 -28.08 35.42 -12.35
N VAL A 385 -27.12 35.80 -11.51
CA VAL A 385 -26.84 37.18 -11.10
C VAL A 385 -25.34 37.41 -10.95
N PHE A 386 -24.96 38.67 -10.78
CA PHE A 386 -23.59 39.11 -10.53
C PHE A 386 -23.52 40.01 -9.30
N ALA A 387 -22.40 40.01 -8.59
CA ALA A 387 -22.12 40.97 -7.52
C ALA A 387 -20.64 41.39 -7.58
N PRO A 388 -20.23 42.47 -6.88
CA PRO A 388 -18.83 42.83 -6.75
C PRO A 388 -18.00 41.65 -6.22
N GLY A 389 -16.79 41.46 -6.73
CA GLY A 389 -15.91 40.35 -6.32
C GLY A 389 -14.42 40.62 -6.51
N VAL A 390 -14.03 41.88 -6.68
CA VAL A 390 -12.64 42.29 -6.91
C VAL A 390 -12.25 43.31 -5.84
N ASN A 391 -11.22 42.99 -5.07
CA ASN A 391 -10.72 43.77 -3.92
C ASN A 391 -11.83 44.09 -2.91
N ILE A 392 -12.59 43.08 -2.49
CA ILE A 392 -13.59 43.18 -1.42
C ILE A 392 -12.85 43.29 -0.08
N LEU A 393 -13.23 44.27 0.74
CA LEU A 393 -12.68 44.42 2.09
C LEU A 393 -13.60 43.70 3.08
N THR A 394 -13.04 42.74 3.81
CA THR A 394 -13.78 41.87 4.74
C THR A 394 -12.89 41.43 5.90
N THR A 395 -13.45 40.69 6.86
CA THR A 395 -12.76 40.05 8.00
C THR A 395 -11.66 39.08 7.53
N GLY A 396 -10.70 38.82 8.40
CA GLY A 396 -9.58 37.92 8.15
C GLY A 396 -8.97 37.39 9.45
N SER A 397 -7.95 36.53 9.32
CA SER A 397 -7.45 35.77 10.47
C SER A 397 -6.93 36.62 11.63
N GLY A 398 -7.22 36.18 12.84
CA GLY A 398 -6.72 36.76 14.09
C GLY A 398 -7.30 38.14 14.43
N ASN A 399 -8.60 38.36 14.16
CA ASN A 399 -9.27 39.67 14.20
C ASN A 399 -8.69 40.68 13.21
N GLY A 400 -8.19 40.19 12.06
CA GLY A 400 -7.63 41.01 10.99
C GLY A 400 -8.68 41.40 9.95
N TYR A 401 -8.27 42.20 8.95
CA TYR A 401 -9.10 42.54 7.79
C TYR A 401 -8.28 42.40 6.52
N VAL A 402 -8.89 41.92 5.44
CA VAL A 402 -8.21 41.54 4.19
C VAL A 402 -8.91 42.10 2.97
N LEU A 403 -8.12 42.46 1.95
CA LEU A 403 -8.60 42.72 0.59
C LEU A 403 -8.44 41.47 -0.25
N ILE A 404 -9.55 40.93 -0.76
CA ILE A 404 -9.56 39.63 -1.46
C ILE A 404 -10.45 39.68 -2.72
N SER A 405 -10.26 38.73 -3.64
CA SER A 405 -10.95 38.69 -4.94
C SER A 405 -11.36 37.27 -5.31
N GLY A 406 -12.53 37.13 -5.94
CA GLY A 406 -13.11 35.85 -6.37
C GLY A 406 -14.65 35.90 -6.39
N THR A 407 -15.27 35.02 -7.17
CA THR A 407 -16.74 34.77 -7.11
C THR A 407 -17.20 34.29 -5.73
N SER A 408 -16.27 33.72 -4.95
CA SER A 408 -16.38 33.38 -3.54
C SER A 408 -16.71 34.56 -2.62
N PHE A 409 -16.51 35.82 -3.05
CA PHE A 409 -16.89 37.03 -2.31
C PHE A 409 -18.10 37.74 -2.89
N SER A 410 -18.47 37.44 -4.14
CA SER A 410 -19.72 37.90 -4.77
C SER A 410 -20.93 37.12 -4.28
N SER A 411 -20.76 35.81 -4.06
CA SER A 411 -21.78 34.92 -3.49
C SER A 411 -22.24 35.35 -2.09
N PRO A 412 -21.38 35.59 -1.07
CA PRO A 412 -21.81 35.99 0.26
C PRO A 412 -22.45 37.39 0.30
N LEU A 413 -21.96 38.34 -0.50
CA LEU A 413 -22.63 39.64 -0.65
C LEU A 413 -24.07 39.47 -1.18
N THR A 414 -24.28 38.53 -2.10
CA THR A 414 -25.61 38.20 -2.63
C THR A 414 -26.47 37.45 -1.60
N ALA A 415 -25.88 36.55 -0.81
CA ALA A 415 -26.55 35.89 0.30
C ALA A 415 -27.04 36.90 1.35
N GLY A 416 -26.25 37.94 1.65
CA GLY A 416 -26.68 39.02 2.54
C GLY A 416 -27.83 39.87 1.97
N VAL A 417 -27.88 40.10 0.66
CA VAL A 417 -29.04 40.75 0.00
C VAL A 417 -30.28 39.86 0.03
N ALA A 418 -30.12 38.55 -0.20
CA ALA A 418 -31.19 37.58 -0.04
C ALA A 418 -31.72 37.55 1.40
N ALA A 419 -30.85 37.74 2.40
CA ALA A 419 -31.25 37.81 3.80
C ALA A 419 -32.14 39.03 4.09
N LEU A 420 -31.77 40.22 3.59
CA LEU A 420 -32.62 41.41 3.71
C LEU A 420 -34.00 41.20 3.06
N ALA A 421 -34.04 40.55 1.90
CA ALA A 421 -35.29 40.23 1.21
C ALA A 421 -36.13 39.19 1.98
N LYS A 422 -35.51 38.15 2.56
CA LYS A 422 -36.17 37.15 3.40
C LYS A 422 -36.71 37.78 4.70
N THR A 423 -35.94 38.62 5.38
CA THR A 423 -36.41 39.43 6.53
C THR A 423 -37.63 40.27 6.16
N ARG A 424 -37.64 40.86 4.95
CA ARG A 424 -38.74 41.69 4.47
C ARG A 424 -39.99 40.87 4.08
N PHE A 425 -39.80 39.66 3.57
CA PHE A 425 -40.80 38.75 3.03
C PHE A 425 -40.64 37.33 3.62
N PRO A 426 -40.87 37.13 4.94
CA PRO A 426 -40.51 35.89 5.63
C PRO A 426 -41.25 34.65 5.08
N THR A 427 -42.45 34.83 4.54
CA THR A 427 -43.26 33.77 3.93
C THR A 427 -42.89 33.42 2.49
N MET A 428 -41.88 34.07 1.90
CA MET A 428 -41.39 33.74 0.57
C MET A 428 -40.56 32.45 0.65
N ASP A 429 -40.94 31.46 -0.16
CA ASP A 429 -40.19 30.21 -0.32
C ASP A 429 -38.86 30.45 -1.08
N PRO A 430 -37.89 29.53 -1.01
CA PRO A 430 -36.58 29.71 -1.65
C PRO A 430 -36.63 29.90 -3.16
N ASP A 431 -37.51 29.21 -3.89
CA ASP A 431 -37.61 29.33 -5.35
C ASP A 431 -38.16 30.72 -5.73
N ALA A 432 -39.18 31.21 -5.02
CA ALA A 432 -39.70 32.56 -5.17
C ALA A 432 -38.67 33.64 -4.76
N LEU A 433 -37.91 33.42 -3.67
CA LEU A 433 -36.87 34.33 -3.22
C LEU A 433 -35.73 34.44 -4.24
N ARG A 434 -35.25 33.30 -4.75
CA ARG A 434 -34.24 33.21 -5.81
C ARG A 434 -34.65 34.01 -7.05
N GLU A 435 -35.88 33.81 -7.51
CA GLU A 435 -36.39 34.53 -8.67
C GLU A 435 -36.64 36.01 -8.41
N HIS A 436 -37.04 36.39 -7.18
CA HIS A 436 -37.19 37.79 -6.79
C HIS A 436 -35.86 38.53 -6.80
N ILE A 437 -34.79 37.97 -6.22
CA ILE A 437 -33.43 38.53 -6.30
C ILE A 437 -32.96 38.66 -7.76
N ARG A 438 -33.19 37.61 -8.55
CA ARG A 438 -32.77 37.60 -9.95
C ARG A 438 -33.54 38.64 -10.78
N LEU A 439 -34.85 38.77 -10.63
CA LEU A 439 -35.67 39.74 -11.39
C LEU A 439 -35.51 41.20 -10.94
N THR A 440 -35.07 41.42 -9.70
CA THR A 440 -34.78 42.76 -9.17
C THR A 440 -33.35 43.25 -9.47
N SER A 441 -32.51 42.41 -10.08
CA SER A 441 -31.14 42.75 -10.50
C SER A 441 -31.08 43.65 -11.75
N GLU A 442 -30.01 44.44 -11.86
CA GLU A 442 -29.78 45.42 -12.94
C GLU A 442 -28.88 44.84 -14.05
N SER A 443 -29.35 44.83 -15.31
CA SER A 443 -28.52 44.39 -16.44
C SER A 443 -27.23 45.20 -16.56
N ILE A 444 -26.11 44.48 -16.73
CA ILE A 444 -24.76 45.02 -16.93
C ILE A 444 -24.22 44.79 -18.36
N ASP A 445 -25.08 44.39 -19.30
CA ASP A 445 -24.71 44.07 -20.68
C ASP A 445 -24.09 45.28 -21.40
N THR A 446 -24.55 46.50 -21.09
CA THR A 446 -24.01 47.72 -21.71
C THR A 446 -22.56 48.01 -21.32
N GLN A 447 -22.13 47.55 -20.14
CA GLN A 447 -20.75 47.63 -19.66
C GLN A 447 -19.90 46.46 -20.18
N ASN A 448 -20.54 45.39 -20.65
CA ASN A 448 -19.94 44.11 -21.02
C ASN A 448 -20.43 43.62 -22.41
N PRO A 449 -20.28 44.40 -23.50
CA PRO A 449 -20.95 44.12 -24.78
C PRO A 449 -20.55 42.78 -25.43
N GLY A 450 -19.36 42.24 -25.11
CA GLY A 450 -18.92 40.91 -25.57
C GLY A 450 -19.63 39.73 -24.90
N PHE A 451 -20.39 39.97 -23.83
CA PHE A 451 -21.12 38.95 -23.05
C PHE A 451 -22.63 39.26 -22.96
N ALA A 452 -23.16 40.14 -23.82
CA ALA A 452 -24.57 40.52 -23.78
C ALA A 452 -25.49 39.30 -23.90
N GLY A 453 -26.49 39.20 -23.01
CA GLY A 453 -27.36 38.02 -22.88
C GLY A 453 -26.70 36.77 -22.26
N GLN A 454 -25.48 36.87 -21.72
CA GLN A 454 -24.76 35.78 -21.04
C GLN A 454 -24.31 36.15 -19.61
N LEU A 455 -24.91 37.20 -19.02
CA LEU A 455 -24.62 37.68 -17.66
C LEU A 455 -25.85 37.58 -16.74
N GLY A 456 -26.68 36.57 -16.96
CA GLY A 456 -27.94 36.40 -16.21
C GLY A 456 -28.86 37.62 -16.31
N ARG A 457 -29.38 38.07 -15.16
CA ARG A 457 -30.08 39.37 -15.05
C ARG A 457 -29.16 40.54 -14.68
N GLY A 458 -27.86 40.30 -14.63
CA GLY A 458 -26.85 41.30 -14.27
C GLY A 458 -26.66 41.42 -12.76
N MET A 459 -26.33 42.63 -12.30
CA MET A 459 -25.83 42.88 -10.96
C MET A 459 -26.95 43.06 -9.93
N VAL A 460 -26.80 42.42 -8.76
CA VAL A 460 -27.74 42.49 -7.64
C VAL A 460 -28.00 43.94 -7.19
N ASN A 461 -29.28 44.28 -6.96
CA ASN A 461 -29.72 45.56 -6.41
C ASN A 461 -30.55 45.31 -5.14
N ALA A 462 -29.96 45.61 -3.99
CA ALA A 462 -30.55 45.35 -2.68
C ALA A 462 -31.83 46.15 -2.42
N LEU A 463 -31.89 47.41 -2.85
CA LEU A 463 -33.10 48.23 -2.65
C LEU A 463 -34.28 47.70 -3.47
N ALA A 464 -34.04 47.18 -4.67
CA ALA A 464 -35.09 46.55 -5.46
C ALA A 464 -35.53 45.20 -4.85
N ALA A 465 -34.57 44.41 -4.34
CA ALA A 465 -34.84 43.14 -3.66
C ALA A 465 -35.73 43.28 -2.40
N VAL A 466 -35.65 44.39 -1.68
CA VAL A 466 -36.50 44.64 -0.48
C VAL A 466 -37.84 45.35 -0.80
N GLN A 467 -38.16 45.53 -2.09
CA GLN A 467 -39.46 46.01 -2.57
C GLN A 467 -40.37 44.85 -3.00
N ALA A 468 -41.67 45.07 -2.99
CA ALA A 468 -42.64 44.03 -3.35
C ALA A 468 -42.52 43.64 -4.83
N PRO A 469 -42.63 42.34 -5.19
CA PRO A 469 -42.53 41.88 -6.57
C PRO A 469 -43.62 42.47 -7.46
N THR A 470 -43.24 42.95 -8.64
CA THR A 470 -44.15 43.53 -9.65
C THR A 470 -44.10 42.83 -11.00
N LEU A 471 -43.18 41.87 -11.18
CA LEU A 471 -43.01 41.09 -12.40
C LEU A 471 -43.38 39.61 -12.16
N PRO A 472 -43.89 38.91 -13.18
CA PRO A 472 -44.07 37.46 -13.12
C PRO A 472 -42.71 36.74 -13.15
N ALA A 473 -42.65 35.57 -12.51
CA ALA A 473 -41.46 34.73 -12.41
C ALA A 473 -41.76 33.33 -12.93
N VAL A 474 -41.96 33.24 -14.25
CA VAL A 474 -42.37 32.01 -14.91
C VAL A 474 -41.14 31.12 -15.15
N ARG A 475 -41.28 29.83 -14.82
CA ARG A 475 -40.21 28.82 -14.85
C ARG A 475 -40.68 27.44 -15.25
N LEU A 476 -39.82 26.70 -15.92
CA LEU A 476 -39.97 25.27 -16.12
C LEU A 476 -39.61 24.54 -14.82
N LYS A 477 -40.61 23.95 -14.15
CA LYS A 477 -40.45 23.24 -12.86
C LYS A 477 -39.93 21.81 -13.04
N ARG A 478 -40.38 21.14 -14.11
CA ARG A 478 -39.96 19.79 -14.49
C ARG A 478 -40.34 19.54 -15.95
N TRP A 479 -39.67 18.60 -16.59
CA TRP A 479 -40.04 18.11 -17.91
C TRP A 479 -39.73 16.62 -18.05
N SER A 480 -40.38 16.01 -19.02
CA SER A 480 -40.09 14.68 -19.53
C SER A 480 -40.26 14.69 -21.04
N TRP A 481 -39.81 13.64 -21.71
CA TRP A 481 -40.05 13.43 -23.13
C TRP A 481 -40.58 12.01 -23.36
N ALA A 482 -41.23 11.82 -24.50
CA ALA A 482 -41.62 10.53 -25.03
C ALA A 482 -41.38 10.52 -26.54
N ASP A 483 -40.81 9.44 -27.04
CA ASP A 483 -40.70 9.08 -28.44
C ASP A 483 -42.04 8.53 -28.99
N GLN A 484 -42.09 8.28 -30.30
CA GLN A 484 -43.31 7.80 -30.97
C GLN A 484 -43.49 6.27 -30.84
N ASP A 485 -42.40 5.53 -30.73
CA ASP A 485 -42.35 4.07 -30.75
C ASP A 485 -42.18 3.43 -29.36
N GLY A 486 -41.80 4.21 -28.33
CA GLY A 486 -41.79 3.78 -26.94
C GLY A 486 -40.47 3.14 -26.48
N ASP A 487 -39.40 3.21 -27.28
CA ASP A 487 -38.14 2.50 -27.00
C ASP A 487 -37.23 3.21 -25.97
N ARG A 488 -37.56 4.47 -25.64
CA ARG A 488 -36.84 5.39 -24.73
C ARG A 488 -35.50 5.85 -25.26
N GLN A 489 -35.36 5.96 -26.57
CA GLN A 489 -34.26 6.64 -27.23
C GLN A 489 -34.78 7.77 -28.11
N ILE A 490 -33.95 8.79 -28.33
CA ILE A 490 -34.22 9.81 -29.35
C ILE A 490 -33.34 9.45 -30.54
N ALA A 491 -33.86 8.61 -31.42
CA ALA A 491 -33.15 8.11 -32.59
C ALA A 491 -33.44 8.94 -33.86
N SER A 492 -32.68 8.62 -34.91
CA SER A 492 -32.79 9.23 -36.22
C SER A 492 -34.11 8.84 -36.92
N GLY A 493 -35.01 9.80 -37.11
CA GLY A 493 -36.34 9.61 -37.75
C GLY A 493 -37.55 9.86 -36.84
N ASP A 494 -37.34 9.92 -35.52
CA ASP A 494 -38.42 9.91 -34.52
C ASP A 494 -39.24 11.19 -34.47
N VAL A 495 -40.43 11.08 -33.87
CA VAL A 495 -41.18 12.23 -33.34
C VAL A 495 -41.11 12.17 -31.82
N VAL A 496 -40.62 13.25 -31.21
CA VAL A 496 -40.47 13.36 -29.77
C VAL A 496 -41.41 14.43 -29.25
N THR A 497 -42.21 14.07 -28.25
CA THR A 497 -43.06 14.98 -27.49
C THR A 497 -42.38 15.32 -26.16
N ILE A 498 -42.03 16.59 -25.95
CA ILE A 498 -41.63 17.09 -24.63
C ILE A 498 -42.88 17.53 -23.88
N THR A 499 -43.06 17.05 -22.65
CA THR A 499 -44.08 17.52 -21.71
C THR A 499 -43.39 18.26 -20.58
N ALA A 500 -43.80 19.50 -20.31
CA ALA A 500 -43.18 20.36 -19.31
C ALA A 500 -44.23 20.97 -18.36
N THR A 501 -43.95 20.95 -17.06
CA THR A 501 -44.72 21.72 -16.08
C THR A 501 -44.06 23.09 -15.91
N VAL A 502 -44.83 24.15 -16.15
CA VAL A 502 -44.42 25.54 -15.96
C VAL A 502 -45.14 26.12 -14.74
N VAL A 503 -44.41 26.87 -13.90
CA VAL A 503 -44.88 27.49 -12.66
C VAL A 503 -44.58 29.00 -12.69
N ASN A 504 -45.41 29.81 -12.05
CA ASN A 504 -45.15 31.24 -11.85
C ASN A 504 -44.96 31.55 -10.36
N TYR A 505 -43.76 31.96 -9.95
CA TYR A 505 -43.45 32.15 -8.52
C TYR A 505 -43.85 33.51 -7.93
N LEU A 506 -44.08 34.55 -8.74
CA LEU A 506 -44.25 35.94 -8.27
C LEU A 506 -45.59 36.56 -8.72
N ALA A 507 -45.59 37.67 -9.47
CA ALA A 507 -46.82 38.37 -9.84
C ALA A 507 -47.57 37.66 -11.00
N ASP A 508 -48.87 37.92 -11.17
CA ASP A 508 -49.70 37.36 -12.26
C ASP A 508 -49.12 37.62 -13.66
N ALA A 509 -49.02 36.57 -14.49
CA ALA A 509 -48.66 36.66 -15.89
C ALA A 509 -49.90 36.73 -16.80
N ARG A 510 -49.91 37.62 -17.82
CA ARG A 510 -51.04 37.84 -18.74
C ARG A 510 -50.54 37.97 -20.18
N GLY A 511 -51.13 37.21 -21.11
CA GLY A 511 -50.64 37.08 -22.49
C GLY A 511 -49.46 36.11 -22.60
N LEU A 512 -49.33 35.16 -21.66
CA LEU A 512 -48.17 34.28 -21.52
C LEU A 512 -48.05 33.26 -22.66
N SER A 513 -46.93 33.27 -23.38
CA SER A 513 -46.46 32.19 -24.25
C SER A 513 -45.15 31.59 -23.75
N VAL A 514 -44.92 30.31 -24.02
CA VAL A 514 -43.67 29.60 -23.71
C VAL A 514 -43.24 28.83 -24.97
N GLY A 515 -42.08 29.15 -25.52
CA GLY A 515 -41.47 28.43 -26.63
C GLY A 515 -40.17 27.73 -26.26
N LEU A 516 -39.69 26.86 -27.16
CA LEU A 516 -38.35 26.29 -27.13
C LEU A 516 -37.51 26.82 -28.29
N VAL A 517 -36.27 27.21 -28.02
CA VAL A 517 -35.33 27.75 -29.01
C VAL A 517 -33.99 27.02 -28.87
N GLY A 518 -33.42 26.57 -29.98
CA GLY A 518 -32.10 25.94 -29.98
C GLY A 518 -31.00 26.89 -29.49
N ALA A 519 -30.04 26.36 -28.74
CA ALA A 519 -28.79 27.04 -28.40
C ALA A 519 -28.01 27.48 -29.66
N GLU A 520 -28.15 26.68 -30.71
CA GLU A 520 -27.63 26.83 -32.07
C GLU A 520 -28.68 26.29 -33.06
N PRO A 521 -28.60 26.59 -34.37
CA PRO A 521 -29.57 26.08 -35.34
C PRO A 521 -29.36 24.59 -35.65
N TYR A 522 -30.15 23.72 -35.01
CA TYR A 522 -30.19 22.29 -35.28
C TYR A 522 -31.00 21.98 -36.56
N SER A 523 -30.33 21.91 -37.71
CA SER A 523 -31.00 21.66 -39.01
C SER A 523 -31.66 20.27 -39.15
N PHE A 524 -31.31 19.33 -38.28
CA PHE A 524 -31.88 17.98 -38.21
C PHE A 524 -33.07 17.86 -37.24
N LEU A 525 -33.50 18.97 -36.61
CA LEU A 525 -34.70 19.02 -35.76
C LEU A 525 -35.77 19.90 -36.41
N ASP A 526 -36.87 19.29 -36.84
CA ASP A 526 -38.05 20.00 -37.33
C ASP A 526 -39.06 20.17 -36.18
N MET A 527 -39.07 21.35 -35.55
CA MET A 527 -39.95 21.67 -34.43
C MET A 527 -41.40 21.86 -34.92
N THR A 528 -42.22 20.80 -34.88
CA THR A 528 -43.62 20.83 -35.32
C THR A 528 -44.50 21.67 -34.40
N THR A 529 -44.22 21.69 -33.09
CA THR A 529 -44.85 22.60 -32.11
C THR A 529 -43.78 23.28 -31.26
N ALA A 530 -43.31 24.45 -31.70
CA ALA A 530 -42.22 25.19 -31.07
C ALA A 530 -42.65 26.16 -29.95
N GLU A 531 -43.95 26.50 -29.85
CA GLU A 531 -44.47 27.54 -28.95
C GLU A 531 -45.87 27.19 -28.45
N ALA A 532 -46.08 27.32 -27.14
CA ALA A 532 -47.31 26.99 -26.42
C ALA A 532 -47.93 28.24 -25.80
N GLU A 533 -49.20 28.50 -26.14
CA GLU A 533 -49.99 29.61 -25.62
C GLU A 533 -50.63 29.25 -24.27
N VAL A 534 -50.18 29.88 -23.18
CA VAL A 534 -50.69 29.67 -21.81
C VAL A 534 -51.75 30.71 -21.44
N GLY A 535 -51.62 31.95 -21.95
CA GLY A 535 -52.60 33.02 -21.77
C GLY A 535 -52.58 33.68 -20.39
N PHE A 536 -52.93 32.97 -19.32
CA PHE A 536 -52.93 33.52 -17.95
C PHE A 536 -52.40 32.49 -16.94
N LEU A 537 -51.50 32.92 -16.06
CA LEU A 537 -50.96 32.10 -14.98
C LEU A 537 -50.74 32.98 -13.74
N ALA A 538 -51.53 32.75 -12.68
CA ALA A 538 -51.47 33.55 -11.46
C ALA A 538 -50.19 33.28 -10.66
N GLY A 539 -49.87 34.18 -9.73
CA GLY A 539 -48.78 33.97 -8.77
C GLY A 539 -49.01 32.74 -7.88
N GLY A 540 -48.06 31.80 -7.88
CA GLY A 540 -48.11 30.52 -7.16
C GLY A 540 -48.69 29.35 -7.95
N ASP A 541 -49.31 29.58 -9.11
CA ASP A 541 -49.93 28.54 -9.93
C ASP A 541 -48.94 27.85 -10.89
N SER A 542 -49.30 26.65 -11.34
CA SER A 542 -48.57 25.89 -12.37
C SER A 542 -49.50 25.23 -13.39
N THR A 543 -49.04 25.11 -14.63
CA THR A 543 -49.72 24.43 -15.73
C THR A 543 -48.78 23.47 -16.47
N GLU A 544 -49.34 22.48 -17.16
CA GLU A 544 -48.59 21.64 -18.09
C GLU A 544 -48.69 22.20 -19.52
N ILE A 545 -47.62 22.04 -20.30
CA ILE A 545 -47.53 22.39 -21.72
C ILE A 545 -46.77 21.29 -22.47
N HIS A 546 -46.97 21.20 -23.78
CA HIS A 546 -46.32 20.21 -24.63
C HIS A 546 -45.64 20.87 -25.84
N PHE A 547 -44.51 20.32 -26.25
CA PHE A 547 -43.78 20.64 -27.48
C PHE A 547 -43.57 19.36 -28.27
N GLU A 548 -43.48 19.47 -29.59
CA GLU A 548 -43.25 18.33 -30.47
C GLU A 548 -42.19 18.71 -31.51
N PHE A 549 -41.29 17.76 -31.82
CA PHE A 549 -40.31 17.89 -32.88
C PHE A 549 -40.02 16.54 -33.55
N ARG A 550 -39.58 16.59 -34.81
CA ARG A 550 -39.11 15.43 -35.57
C ARG A 550 -37.59 15.47 -35.71
N VAL A 551 -36.95 14.33 -35.47
CA VAL A 551 -35.53 14.10 -35.77
C VAL A 551 -35.41 13.64 -37.23
N ALA A 552 -34.53 14.27 -38.01
CA ALA A 552 -34.28 13.89 -39.39
C ALA A 552 -33.62 12.50 -39.47
N ALA A 553 -33.86 11.76 -40.55
CA ALA A 553 -33.33 10.39 -40.75
C ALA A 553 -31.81 10.33 -41.04
N ASP A 554 -31.18 11.49 -41.24
CA ASP A 554 -29.74 11.71 -41.37
C ASP A 554 -29.15 12.50 -40.18
N ALA A 555 -29.87 12.55 -39.05
CA ALA A 555 -29.38 13.21 -37.85
C ALA A 555 -28.07 12.56 -37.37
N PRO A 556 -27.01 13.34 -37.07
CA PRO A 556 -25.73 12.78 -36.63
C PRO A 556 -25.86 12.10 -35.26
N ASP A 557 -25.47 10.83 -35.20
CA ASP A 557 -25.41 10.05 -33.96
C ASP A 557 -24.59 10.80 -32.88
N ASN A 558 -25.03 10.67 -31.63
CA ASN A 558 -24.43 11.29 -30.46
C ASN A 558 -24.48 12.83 -30.42
N GLN A 559 -25.13 13.50 -31.39
CA GLN A 559 -25.25 14.95 -31.36
C GLN A 559 -26.06 15.40 -30.14
N ARG A 560 -25.42 16.16 -29.25
CA ARG A 560 -26.08 16.76 -28.08
C ARG A 560 -26.89 17.97 -28.52
N VAL A 561 -28.19 17.92 -28.26
CA VAL A 561 -29.15 19.00 -28.48
C VAL A 561 -29.29 19.79 -27.18
N ARG A 562 -29.30 21.12 -27.27
CA ARG A 562 -29.57 22.03 -26.16
C ARG A 562 -30.68 23.01 -26.56
N LEU A 563 -31.84 22.93 -25.93
CA LEU A 563 -32.94 23.88 -26.12
C LEU A 563 -33.02 24.78 -24.88
N TYR A 564 -33.35 26.06 -25.09
CA TYR A 564 -33.70 26.99 -24.02
C TYR A 564 -35.18 27.35 -24.13
N THR A 565 -35.81 27.57 -22.99
CA THR A 565 -37.13 28.21 -22.96
C THR A 565 -37.05 29.64 -23.51
N ARG A 566 -38.15 30.11 -24.11
CA ARG A 566 -38.41 31.52 -24.41
C ARG A 566 -39.78 31.84 -23.85
N ILE A 567 -39.84 32.58 -22.75
CA ILE A 567 -41.07 32.89 -22.03
C ILE A 567 -41.40 34.36 -22.24
N GLN A 568 -42.60 34.69 -22.70
CA GLN A 568 -43.00 36.06 -23.04
C GLN A 568 -44.44 36.33 -22.61
N ASP A 569 -44.75 37.55 -22.17
CA ASP A 569 -46.12 37.99 -21.85
C ASP A 569 -46.51 39.33 -22.55
N GLY A 570 -45.66 39.78 -23.48
CA GLY A 570 -45.78 41.06 -24.17
C GLY A 570 -45.24 42.28 -23.40
N VAL A 571 -44.92 42.14 -22.11
CA VAL A 571 -44.28 43.18 -21.27
C VAL A 571 -42.86 42.75 -20.87
N PHE A 572 -42.67 41.46 -20.65
CA PHE A 572 -41.44 40.82 -20.17
C PHE A 572 -40.99 39.69 -21.11
N THR A 573 -39.72 39.32 -21.02
CA THR A 573 -39.15 38.15 -21.70
C THR A 573 -38.12 37.49 -20.80
N ASP A 574 -38.20 36.17 -20.64
CA ASP A 574 -37.22 35.30 -19.97
C ASP A 574 -36.83 34.13 -20.87
N GLY A 575 -35.79 33.39 -20.48
CA GLY A 575 -35.34 32.22 -21.24
C GLY A 575 -34.02 31.65 -20.74
N VAL A 576 -34.01 31.19 -19.50
CA VAL A 576 -32.81 30.60 -18.85
C VAL A 576 -32.92 29.09 -18.66
N ASP A 577 -34.13 28.52 -18.63
CA ASP A 577 -34.30 27.09 -18.38
C ASP A 577 -33.83 26.28 -19.59
N GLN A 578 -32.84 25.40 -19.37
CA GLN A 578 -32.22 24.58 -20.39
C GLN A 578 -32.80 23.16 -20.37
N LEU A 579 -33.18 22.65 -21.55
CA LEU A 579 -33.42 21.24 -21.82
C LEU A 579 -32.25 20.70 -22.64
N SER A 580 -31.81 19.47 -22.39
CA SER A 580 -30.79 18.83 -23.22
C SER A 580 -30.99 17.33 -23.31
N PHE A 581 -30.77 16.81 -24.50
CA PHE A 581 -30.78 15.39 -24.83
C PHE A 581 -29.72 15.11 -25.90
N ARG A 582 -29.59 13.87 -26.34
CA ARG A 582 -28.71 13.45 -27.43
C ARG A 582 -29.51 12.65 -28.45
N VAL A 583 -29.05 12.64 -29.70
CA VAL A 583 -29.53 11.71 -30.71
C VAL A 583 -28.75 10.40 -30.58
N ASN A 584 -29.44 9.26 -30.62
CA ASN A 584 -28.87 7.93 -30.36
C ASN A 584 -28.90 7.03 -31.61
N LEU A 585 -28.01 6.04 -31.62
CA LEU A 585 -28.11 4.91 -32.54
C LEU A 585 -29.34 4.08 -32.14
N SER A 586 -30.23 3.73 -33.09
CA SER A 586 -31.46 3.00 -32.74
C SER A 586 -31.17 1.65 -32.10
N LEU A 587 -32.11 1.20 -31.26
CA LEU A 587 -32.01 -0.07 -30.53
C LEU A 587 -31.86 -1.28 -31.48
N GLU A 588 -32.45 -1.20 -32.68
CA GLU A 588 -32.31 -2.19 -33.76
C GLU A 588 -30.88 -2.23 -34.33
N ALA A 589 -30.26 -1.06 -34.59
CA ALA A 589 -28.88 -0.98 -35.08
C ALA A 589 -27.86 -1.41 -34.01
N LEU A 590 -28.09 -1.04 -32.75
CA LEU A 590 -27.29 -1.49 -31.61
C LEU A 590 -27.36 -3.02 -31.45
N HIS A 591 -28.57 -3.58 -31.50
CA HIS A 591 -28.80 -5.02 -31.49
C HIS A 591 -28.12 -5.73 -32.66
N GLN A 592 -28.13 -5.14 -33.86
CA GLN A 592 -27.47 -5.72 -35.03
C GLN A 592 -25.95 -5.85 -34.82
N SER A 593 -25.26 -4.78 -34.39
CA SER A 593 -23.81 -4.85 -34.14
C SER A 593 -23.44 -5.82 -33.01
N LEU A 594 -24.23 -5.87 -31.93
CA LEU A 594 -24.03 -6.85 -30.86
C LEU A 594 -24.31 -8.30 -31.31
N SER A 595 -25.30 -8.52 -32.18
CA SER A 595 -25.60 -9.84 -32.75
C SER A 595 -24.49 -10.34 -33.67
N VAL A 596 -23.90 -9.45 -34.47
CA VAL A 596 -22.72 -9.76 -35.29
C VAL A 596 -21.52 -10.09 -34.41
N PHE A 597 -21.27 -9.31 -33.34
CA PHE A 597 -20.22 -9.61 -32.35
C PHE A 597 -20.40 -10.98 -31.68
N TYR A 598 -21.61 -11.29 -31.18
CA TYR A 598 -21.94 -12.59 -30.59
C TYR A 598 -21.68 -13.74 -31.57
N THR A 599 -22.14 -13.60 -32.82
CA THR A 599 -21.98 -14.64 -33.85
C THR A 599 -20.53 -14.81 -34.30
N ALA A 600 -19.80 -13.71 -34.49
CA ALA A 600 -18.41 -13.70 -34.97
C ALA A 600 -17.40 -14.21 -33.91
N THR A 601 -17.80 -14.23 -32.63
CA THR A 601 -16.96 -14.64 -31.51
C THR A 601 -17.46 -15.89 -30.76
N ASP A 602 -18.31 -16.72 -31.40
CA ASP A 602 -18.80 -18.03 -30.93
C ASP A 602 -19.64 -17.96 -29.63
N GLY A 603 -20.59 -17.02 -29.59
CA GLY A 603 -21.41 -16.67 -28.42
C GLY A 603 -22.13 -17.81 -27.71
N ASP A 604 -22.57 -18.83 -28.46
CA ASP A 604 -23.22 -20.01 -27.89
C ASP A 604 -22.27 -20.87 -27.03
N ASN A 605 -20.95 -20.64 -27.13
CA ASN A 605 -19.89 -21.38 -26.44
C ASN A 605 -19.05 -20.52 -25.47
N TRP A 606 -19.46 -19.28 -25.17
CA TRP A 606 -18.84 -18.47 -24.11
C TRP A 606 -19.02 -19.12 -22.72
N ILE A 607 -18.19 -18.72 -21.75
CA ILE A 607 -18.32 -19.19 -20.35
C ILE A 607 -19.55 -18.54 -19.68
N GLN A 608 -19.81 -17.28 -20.01
CA GLN A 608 -20.93 -16.45 -19.57
C GLN A 608 -21.51 -15.73 -20.79
N ASN A 609 -22.72 -16.12 -21.18
CA ASN A 609 -23.55 -15.48 -22.21
C ASN A 609 -24.93 -15.09 -21.66
N ASP A 610 -25.01 -14.84 -20.35
CA ASP A 610 -26.27 -14.57 -19.65
C ASP A 610 -27.06 -13.44 -20.32
N ASN A 611 -28.33 -13.75 -20.62
CA ASN A 611 -29.34 -12.89 -21.24
C ASN A 611 -29.11 -12.44 -22.70
N TRP A 612 -28.03 -12.86 -23.38
CA TRP A 612 -27.79 -12.55 -24.80
C TRP A 612 -28.79 -13.26 -25.73
N ASP A 613 -29.98 -12.67 -25.94
CA ASP A 613 -30.99 -13.10 -26.91
C ASP A 613 -30.87 -12.31 -28.22
N ILE A 614 -30.09 -12.84 -29.17
CA ILE A 614 -29.88 -12.24 -30.49
C ILE A 614 -31.04 -12.49 -31.48
N THR A 615 -32.15 -13.12 -31.05
CA THR A 615 -33.23 -13.54 -31.95
C THR A 615 -34.30 -12.47 -32.18
N ARG A 616 -34.28 -11.40 -31.38
CA ARG A 616 -35.18 -10.24 -31.43
C ARG A 616 -34.47 -9.02 -30.85
N VAL A 617 -34.89 -7.82 -31.26
CA VAL A 617 -34.41 -6.58 -30.63
C VAL A 617 -34.83 -6.58 -29.14
N PRO A 618 -33.90 -6.48 -28.18
CA PRO A 618 -34.19 -6.36 -26.76
C PRO A 618 -34.63 -4.93 -26.44
N SER A 619 -35.45 -4.74 -25.41
CA SER A 619 -35.67 -3.44 -24.79
C SER A 619 -34.41 -2.93 -24.07
N GLU A 620 -34.29 -1.62 -23.83
CA GLU A 620 -33.18 -1.02 -23.05
C GLU A 620 -32.98 -1.74 -21.70
N GLY A 621 -34.09 -2.02 -20.99
CA GLY A 621 -34.09 -2.74 -19.72
C GLY A 621 -33.57 -4.17 -19.84
N GLU A 622 -33.92 -4.91 -20.90
CA GLU A 622 -33.36 -6.23 -21.17
C GLU A 622 -31.86 -6.14 -21.48
N LEU A 623 -31.44 -5.14 -22.27
CA LEU A 623 -30.04 -4.94 -22.65
C LEU A 623 -29.12 -4.68 -21.44
N THR A 624 -29.59 -3.97 -20.40
CA THR A 624 -28.84 -3.82 -19.13
C THR A 624 -28.57 -5.13 -18.37
N THR A 625 -29.26 -6.22 -18.72
CA THR A 625 -29.05 -7.53 -18.10
C THR A 625 -28.07 -8.42 -18.87
N TRP A 626 -27.64 -8.01 -20.07
CA TRP A 626 -26.72 -8.79 -20.90
C TRP A 626 -25.33 -8.80 -20.27
N PHE A 627 -24.74 -9.99 -20.13
CA PHE A 627 -23.42 -10.12 -19.54
C PHE A 627 -22.38 -9.27 -20.29
N GLY A 628 -21.59 -8.49 -19.54
CA GLY A 628 -20.51 -7.64 -20.06
C GLY A 628 -20.95 -6.37 -20.79
N VAL A 629 -22.25 -6.13 -20.96
CA VAL A 629 -22.79 -4.89 -21.52
C VAL A 629 -22.93 -3.82 -20.43
N ASN A 630 -22.34 -2.65 -20.63
CA ASN A 630 -22.43 -1.51 -19.72
C ASN A 630 -23.08 -0.32 -20.40
N LEU A 631 -24.27 0.08 -19.91
CA LEU A 631 -25.00 1.25 -20.38
C LEU A 631 -24.82 2.45 -19.44
N SER A 632 -24.67 3.65 -20.01
CA SER A 632 -24.66 4.93 -19.29
C SER A 632 -25.57 5.89 -20.05
N GLU A 633 -26.63 6.40 -19.40
CA GLU A 633 -27.66 7.23 -20.05
C GLU A 633 -28.31 6.58 -21.29
N GLY A 634 -28.49 5.25 -21.28
CA GLY A 634 -29.00 4.47 -22.42
C GLY A 634 -27.95 4.12 -23.48
N PHE A 635 -26.75 4.73 -23.44
CA PHE A 635 -25.67 4.44 -24.38
C PHE A 635 -24.83 3.24 -23.96
N LEU A 636 -24.52 2.34 -24.89
CA LEU A 636 -23.45 1.36 -24.71
C LEU A 636 -22.10 2.07 -24.60
N VAL A 637 -21.56 2.14 -23.39
CA VAL A 637 -20.25 2.75 -23.09
C VAL A 637 -19.18 1.74 -22.72
N GLY A 638 -19.55 0.48 -22.45
CA GLY A 638 -18.58 -0.59 -22.20
C GLY A 638 -19.03 -1.95 -22.70
N LEU A 639 -18.07 -2.71 -23.24
CA LEU A 639 -18.21 -4.12 -23.59
C LEU A 639 -17.04 -4.88 -22.94
N ALA A 640 -17.36 -5.67 -21.92
CA ALA A 640 -16.40 -6.32 -21.03
C ALA A 640 -16.59 -7.84 -21.02
N MET A 641 -15.88 -8.51 -21.93
CA MET A 641 -15.98 -9.95 -22.21
C MET A 641 -14.64 -10.67 -21.98
N GLY A 642 -13.86 -10.19 -21.01
CA GLY A 642 -12.56 -10.76 -20.69
C GLY A 642 -12.65 -12.15 -20.04
N ALA A 643 -11.70 -13.03 -20.34
CA ALA A 643 -11.61 -14.39 -19.80
C ALA A 643 -12.89 -15.25 -19.99
N ASN A 644 -13.55 -15.13 -21.16
CA ASN A 644 -14.89 -15.66 -21.40
C ASN A 644 -14.97 -16.71 -22.53
N ASN A 645 -13.83 -17.25 -22.99
CA ASN A 645 -13.73 -18.24 -24.09
C ASN A 645 -14.34 -17.75 -25.43
N LEU A 646 -14.18 -16.46 -25.77
CA LEU A 646 -14.53 -15.97 -27.12
C LEU A 646 -13.65 -16.66 -28.18
N ARG A 647 -14.24 -17.02 -29.33
CA ARG A 647 -13.54 -17.70 -30.44
C ARG A 647 -13.95 -17.18 -31.80
N GLY A 648 -13.00 -16.95 -32.71
CA GLY A 648 -13.29 -16.44 -34.04
C GLY A 648 -12.55 -15.14 -34.32
N THR A 649 -13.23 -14.09 -34.75
CA THR A 649 -12.62 -12.82 -35.18
C THR A 649 -13.39 -11.62 -34.66
N LEU A 650 -12.71 -10.49 -34.44
CA LEU A 650 -13.37 -9.22 -34.18
C LEU A 650 -14.05 -8.73 -35.47
N PRO A 651 -15.37 -8.41 -35.46
CA PRO A 651 -16.06 -7.91 -36.65
C PRO A 651 -15.89 -6.39 -36.82
N PRO A 652 -15.83 -5.87 -38.06
CA PRO A 652 -15.73 -4.43 -38.34
C PRO A 652 -16.98 -3.66 -37.87
N GLU A 653 -18.17 -4.29 -37.84
CA GLU A 653 -19.44 -3.70 -37.42
C GLU A 653 -19.46 -3.22 -35.94
N LEU A 654 -18.40 -3.48 -35.17
CA LEU A 654 -18.15 -2.81 -33.88
C LEU A 654 -18.02 -1.28 -34.04
N GLU A 655 -17.66 -0.75 -35.22
CA GLU A 655 -17.54 0.69 -35.48
C GLU A 655 -18.83 1.49 -35.25
N ASN A 656 -19.99 0.84 -35.34
CA ASN A 656 -21.29 1.48 -35.08
C ASN A 656 -21.48 1.84 -33.60
N LEU A 657 -20.71 1.22 -32.70
CA LEU A 657 -20.79 1.42 -31.25
C LEU A 657 -20.07 2.71 -30.81
N ARG A 658 -20.30 3.83 -31.49
CA ARG A 658 -19.53 5.10 -31.38
C ARG A 658 -19.48 5.75 -29.99
N ASN A 659 -20.30 5.29 -29.05
CA ASN A 659 -20.30 5.73 -27.65
C ASN A 659 -19.40 4.86 -26.74
N LEU A 660 -18.80 3.80 -27.27
CA LEU A 660 -18.01 2.84 -26.52
C LEU A 660 -16.74 3.50 -25.97
N ARG A 661 -16.65 3.60 -24.65
CA ARG A 661 -15.49 4.14 -23.91
C ARG A 661 -14.52 3.03 -23.48
N THR A 662 -15.00 1.80 -23.36
CA THR A 662 -14.21 0.65 -22.92
C THR A 662 -14.54 -0.59 -23.74
N LEU A 663 -13.53 -1.17 -24.39
CA LEU A 663 -13.60 -2.47 -25.08
C LEU A 663 -12.57 -3.40 -24.47
N THR A 664 -13.02 -4.36 -23.66
CA THR A 664 -12.15 -5.26 -22.90
C THR A 664 -12.47 -6.72 -23.23
N LEU A 665 -11.66 -7.30 -24.12
CA LEU A 665 -11.84 -8.66 -24.67
C LEU A 665 -10.62 -9.55 -24.36
N SER A 666 -9.90 -9.22 -23.29
CA SER A 666 -8.60 -9.82 -22.95
C SER A 666 -8.74 -11.24 -22.39
N ARG A 667 -7.69 -12.06 -22.51
CA ARG A 667 -7.69 -13.47 -22.03
C ARG A 667 -8.69 -14.39 -22.72
N ASN A 668 -8.91 -14.23 -24.03
CA ASN A 668 -9.72 -15.11 -24.86
C ASN A 668 -8.84 -15.76 -25.94
N GLU A 669 -8.05 -16.78 -25.57
CA GLU A 669 -7.06 -17.43 -26.44
C GLU A 669 -7.58 -17.86 -27.83
N GLY A 670 -8.89 -18.07 -28.00
CA GLY A 670 -9.53 -18.39 -29.27
C GLY A 670 -9.91 -17.20 -30.18
N LEU A 671 -9.77 -15.95 -29.74
CA LEU A 671 -9.88 -14.78 -30.61
C LEU A 671 -8.66 -14.70 -31.52
N THR A 672 -8.91 -14.69 -32.83
CA THR A 672 -7.91 -14.79 -33.90
C THR A 672 -8.18 -13.75 -34.99
N GLY A 673 -7.34 -13.73 -36.03
CA GLY A 673 -7.49 -12.81 -37.16
C GLY A 673 -6.94 -11.41 -36.87
N PRO A 674 -7.09 -10.47 -37.82
CA PRO A 674 -6.61 -9.10 -37.66
C PRO A 674 -7.46 -8.29 -36.67
N ILE A 675 -6.84 -7.27 -36.09
CA ILE A 675 -7.57 -6.15 -35.49
C ILE A 675 -8.21 -5.35 -36.65
N PRO A 676 -9.54 -5.12 -36.68
CA PRO A 676 -10.18 -4.36 -37.74
C PRO A 676 -9.75 -2.88 -37.72
N PRO A 677 -9.37 -2.26 -38.85
CA PRO A 677 -9.08 -0.83 -38.92
C PRO A 677 -10.29 0.04 -38.54
N GLU A 678 -11.51 -0.47 -38.75
CA GLU A 678 -12.78 0.21 -38.44
C GLU A 678 -12.94 0.50 -36.93
N LEU A 679 -12.19 -0.18 -36.04
CA LEU A 679 -12.12 0.20 -34.62
C LEU A 679 -11.56 1.61 -34.39
N GLY A 680 -10.83 2.18 -35.36
CA GLY A 680 -10.38 3.57 -35.36
C GLY A 680 -11.51 4.60 -35.42
N ASN A 681 -12.75 4.20 -35.76
CA ASN A 681 -13.93 5.07 -35.80
C ASN A 681 -14.61 5.24 -34.43
N LEU A 682 -14.09 4.61 -33.37
CA LEU A 682 -14.61 4.66 -32.01
C LEU A 682 -14.03 5.84 -31.21
N GLU A 683 -14.20 7.06 -31.70
CA GLU A 683 -13.56 8.30 -31.19
C GLU A 683 -13.67 8.55 -29.67
N GLN A 684 -14.65 7.94 -28.97
CA GLN A 684 -14.80 8.06 -27.51
C GLN A 684 -14.09 6.96 -26.69
N LEU A 685 -13.40 6.03 -27.35
CA LEU A 685 -12.75 4.90 -26.73
C LEU A 685 -11.55 5.35 -25.88
N ARG A 686 -11.59 5.02 -24.58
CA ARG A 686 -10.56 5.32 -23.59
C ARG A 686 -9.69 4.11 -23.27
N VAL A 687 -10.26 2.91 -23.35
CA VAL A 687 -9.54 1.65 -23.08
C VAL A 687 -9.84 0.65 -24.18
N LEU A 688 -8.80 0.24 -24.91
CA LEU A 688 -8.82 -0.89 -25.83
C LEU A 688 -7.91 -1.99 -25.27
N SER A 689 -8.52 -3.05 -24.73
CA SER A 689 -7.81 -4.13 -24.04
C SER A 689 -8.05 -5.46 -24.74
N LEU A 690 -7.11 -5.83 -25.61
CA LEU A 690 -7.10 -7.05 -26.41
C LEU A 690 -5.92 -8.00 -26.06
N TRP A 691 -5.27 -7.79 -24.91
CA TRP A 691 -4.12 -8.60 -24.49
C TRP A 691 -4.49 -10.06 -24.16
N TYR A 692 -3.52 -10.97 -24.31
CA TYR A 692 -3.68 -12.41 -24.09
C TYR A 692 -4.78 -13.00 -24.97
N ASN A 693 -4.55 -12.96 -26.28
CA ASN A 693 -5.43 -13.51 -27.33
C ASN A 693 -4.54 -14.13 -28.43
N SER A 694 -5.13 -14.62 -29.53
CA SER A 694 -4.39 -15.12 -30.71
C SER A 694 -4.53 -14.20 -31.93
N LEU A 695 -4.65 -12.88 -31.71
CA LEU A 695 -4.81 -11.89 -32.78
C LEU A 695 -3.52 -11.78 -33.61
N ALA A 696 -3.68 -11.66 -34.92
CA ALA A 696 -2.63 -11.76 -35.92
C ALA A 696 -2.64 -10.55 -36.87
N GLY A 697 -1.76 -10.54 -37.88
CA GLY A 697 -1.71 -9.44 -38.84
C GLY A 697 -0.98 -8.23 -38.29
N LYS A 698 -1.32 -7.02 -38.74
CA LYS A 698 -0.68 -5.77 -38.31
C LYS A 698 -1.55 -5.03 -37.30
N ILE A 699 -0.93 -4.17 -36.48
CA ILE A 699 -1.63 -3.10 -35.78
C ILE A 699 -2.13 -2.09 -36.85
N PRO A 700 -3.43 -1.76 -36.92
CA PRO A 700 -3.93 -0.79 -37.88
C PRO A 700 -3.47 0.64 -37.54
N PRO A 701 -2.98 1.44 -38.51
CA PRO A 701 -2.67 2.86 -38.27
C PRO A 701 -3.91 3.68 -37.89
N GLU A 702 -5.11 3.25 -38.29
CA GLU A 702 -6.39 3.90 -37.97
C GLU A 702 -6.68 3.95 -36.46
N LEU A 703 -6.04 3.11 -35.64
CA LEU A 703 -6.11 3.23 -34.18
C LEU A 703 -5.52 4.55 -33.67
N GLY A 704 -4.69 5.23 -34.46
CA GLY A 704 -4.17 6.58 -34.18
C GLY A 704 -5.23 7.69 -34.23
N ASN A 705 -6.45 7.41 -34.70
CA ASN A 705 -7.56 8.36 -34.70
C ASN A 705 -8.27 8.47 -33.33
N LEU A 706 -7.93 7.60 -32.38
CA LEU A 706 -8.61 7.48 -31.09
C LEU A 706 -8.10 8.50 -30.08
N GLU A 707 -8.26 9.80 -30.35
CA GLU A 707 -7.68 10.91 -29.55
C GLU A 707 -7.98 10.86 -28.03
N GLN A 708 -9.06 10.17 -27.63
CA GLN A 708 -9.46 9.99 -26.23
C GLN A 708 -8.85 8.74 -25.55
N LEU A 709 -8.03 7.96 -26.24
CA LEU A 709 -7.50 6.68 -25.78
C LEU A 709 -6.45 6.86 -24.68
N GLN A 710 -6.68 6.23 -23.53
CA GLN A 710 -5.83 6.28 -22.34
C GLN A 710 -5.03 4.98 -22.15
N ALA A 711 -5.53 3.85 -22.65
CA ALA A 711 -4.85 2.57 -22.59
C ALA A 711 -5.06 1.74 -23.87
N LEU A 712 -3.95 1.33 -24.49
CA LEU A 712 -3.90 0.42 -25.64
C LEU A 712 -3.10 -0.82 -25.26
N LEU A 713 -3.81 -1.91 -24.94
CA LEU A 713 -3.23 -3.13 -24.38
C LEU A 713 -3.39 -4.29 -25.38
N LEU A 714 -2.34 -4.57 -26.16
CA LEU A 714 -2.30 -5.58 -27.23
C LEU A 714 -1.23 -6.66 -26.99
N SER A 715 -0.67 -6.75 -25.78
CA SER A 715 0.37 -7.72 -25.44
C SER A 715 -0.10 -9.18 -25.51
N ASP A 716 0.83 -10.12 -25.53
CA ASP A 716 0.54 -11.56 -25.51
C ASP A 716 -0.39 -11.97 -26.65
N ASN A 717 0.04 -11.71 -27.88
CA ASN A 717 -0.67 -11.99 -29.13
C ASN A 717 0.33 -12.45 -30.22
N VAL A 718 -0.11 -12.61 -31.46
CA VAL A 718 0.74 -12.94 -32.63
C VAL A 718 0.72 -11.82 -33.69
N LEU A 719 0.63 -10.56 -33.24
CA LEU A 719 0.70 -9.37 -34.09
C LEU A 719 2.09 -9.21 -34.72
N SER A 720 2.15 -8.60 -35.89
CA SER A 720 3.32 -8.60 -36.78
C SER A 720 3.48 -7.30 -37.56
N GLY A 721 4.64 -7.12 -38.20
CA GLY A 721 4.98 -5.87 -38.88
C GLY A 721 5.40 -4.75 -37.91
N SER A 722 5.41 -3.51 -38.39
CA SER A 722 5.85 -2.35 -37.61
C SER A 722 4.77 -1.79 -36.70
N ILE A 723 5.20 -1.18 -35.60
CA ILE A 723 4.38 -0.26 -34.81
C ILE A 723 4.04 0.94 -35.73
N PRO A 724 2.76 1.31 -35.91
CA PRO A 724 2.40 2.47 -36.73
C PRO A 724 2.85 3.79 -36.10
N PRO A 725 3.48 4.73 -36.84
CA PRO A 725 3.80 6.06 -36.33
C PRO A 725 2.55 6.86 -35.94
N GLU A 726 1.39 6.56 -36.54
CA GLU A 726 0.10 7.19 -36.26
C GLU A 726 -0.36 7.00 -34.80
N LEU A 727 0.17 6.00 -34.07
CA LEU A 727 -0.08 5.87 -32.63
C LEU A 727 0.53 7.04 -31.82
N GLY A 728 1.43 7.82 -32.40
CA GLY A 728 1.97 9.06 -31.82
C GLY A 728 0.95 10.21 -31.74
N ASN A 729 -0.23 10.09 -32.36
CA ASN A 729 -1.31 11.09 -32.28
C ASN A 729 -2.16 10.96 -30.99
N LEU A 730 -1.94 9.91 -30.19
CA LEU A 730 -2.79 9.57 -29.05
C LEU A 730 -2.40 10.35 -27.79
N GLU A 731 -2.52 11.68 -27.82
CA GLU A 731 -2.01 12.60 -26.77
C GLU A 731 -2.49 12.27 -25.33
N GLN A 732 -3.63 11.58 -25.17
CA GLN A 732 -4.18 11.16 -23.88
C GLN A 732 -3.67 9.80 -23.38
N LEU A 733 -2.81 9.10 -24.14
CA LEU A 733 -2.40 7.72 -23.87
C LEU A 733 -1.46 7.65 -22.66
N GLN A 734 -1.83 6.83 -21.68
CA GLN A 734 -1.08 6.61 -20.44
C GLN A 734 -0.40 5.23 -20.42
N ALA A 735 -0.94 4.23 -21.11
CA ALA A 735 -0.35 2.89 -21.19
C ALA A 735 -0.39 2.33 -22.62
N LEU A 736 0.78 1.94 -23.12
CA LEU A 736 0.96 1.23 -24.39
C LEU A 736 1.67 -0.10 -24.14
N TRP A 737 0.93 -1.21 -24.19
CA TRP A 737 1.46 -2.56 -23.98
C TRP A 737 1.40 -3.35 -25.28
N LEU A 738 2.55 -3.56 -25.91
CA LEU A 738 2.72 -4.35 -27.15
C LEU A 738 3.67 -5.55 -26.97
N TYR A 739 4.09 -5.84 -25.74
CA TYR A 739 5.07 -6.88 -25.44
C TYR A 739 4.58 -8.31 -25.80
N ASN A 740 5.51 -9.25 -25.97
CA ASN A 740 5.23 -10.64 -26.33
C ASN A 740 4.35 -10.76 -27.59
N ASN A 741 4.92 -10.35 -28.72
CA ASN A 741 4.32 -10.38 -30.05
C ASN A 741 5.41 -10.66 -31.12
N SER A 742 5.07 -10.58 -32.41
CA SER A 742 6.01 -10.69 -33.54
C SER A 742 6.23 -9.35 -34.28
N LEU A 743 6.16 -8.22 -33.57
CA LEU A 743 6.38 -6.89 -34.15
C LEU A 743 7.85 -6.71 -34.55
N SER A 744 8.10 -5.90 -35.58
CA SER A 744 9.41 -5.78 -36.24
C SER A 744 9.63 -4.42 -36.89
N GLY A 745 10.87 -4.08 -37.22
CA GLY A 745 11.24 -2.74 -37.69
C GLY A 745 11.53 -1.77 -36.54
N PRO A 746 11.68 -0.46 -36.80
CA PRO A 746 12.04 0.52 -35.79
C PRO A 746 10.89 0.83 -34.83
N ILE A 747 11.26 1.29 -33.63
CA ILE A 747 10.35 2.04 -32.76
C ILE A 747 10.13 3.42 -33.43
N PRO A 748 8.89 3.86 -33.69
CA PRO A 748 8.66 5.16 -34.31
C PRO A 748 9.06 6.31 -33.38
N PRO A 749 9.79 7.34 -33.84
CA PRO A 749 10.08 8.54 -33.05
C PRO A 749 8.82 9.31 -32.66
N GLU A 750 7.73 9.18 -33.43
CA GLU A 750 6.43 9.81 -33.16
C GLU A 750 5.80 9.37 -31.83
N LEU A 751 6.20 8.21 -31.27
CA LEU A 751 5.80 7.81 -29.92
C LEU A 751 6.32 8.76 -28.83
N GLY A 752 7.32 9.59 -29.14
CA GLY A 752 7.82 10.66 -28.26
C GLY A 752 6.86 11.84 -28.10
N ASN A 753 5.76 11.91 -28.86
CA ASN A 753 4.73 12.95 -28.72
C ASN A 753 3.73 12.66 -27.58
N LEU A 754 3.78 11.47 -26.99
CA LEU A 754 2.78 10.98 -26.04
C LEU A 754 3.04 11.49 -24.61
N GLU A 755 2.95 12.80 -24.39
CA GLU A 755 3.35 13.47 -23.14
C GLU A 755 2.71 12.89 -21.85
N GLN A 756 1.52 12.28 -21.95
CA GLN A 756 0.83 11.63 -20.82
C GLN A 756 1.25 10.18 -20.55
N LEU A 757 2.15 9.60 -21.36
CA LEU A 757 2.50 8.18 -21.31
C LEU A 757 3.29 7.84 -20.06
N ARG A 758 2.80 6.85 -19.31
CA ARG A 758 3.39 6.34 -18.06
C ARG A 758 4.05 4.98 -18.25
N GLU A 759 3.54 4.18 -19.17
CA GLU A 759 4.00 2.82 -19.43
C GLU A 759 4.18 2.56 -20.92
N LEU A 760 5.41 2.27 -21.34
CA LEU A 760 5.77 1.87 -22.70
C LEU A 760 6.43 0.48 -22.66
N LEU A 761 5.64 -0.56 -22.92
CA LEU A 761 6.05 -1.96 -22.78
C LEU A 761 6.08 -2.65 -24.15
N LEU A 762 7.27 -2.78 -24.74
CA LEU A 762 7.54 -3.31 -26.08
C LEU A 762 8.45 -4.55 -26.08
N SER A 763 8.66 -5.19 -24.93
CA SER A 763 9.59 -6.34 -24.80
C SER A 763 9.15 -7.58 -25.59
N ASP A 764 10.07 -8.52 -25.77
CA ASP A 764 9.80 -9.84 -26.37
C ASP A 764 9.13 -9.72 -27.75
N ASN A 765 9.82 -9.03 -28.65
CA ASN A 765 9.43 -8.77 -30.04
C ASN A 765 10.68 -8.88 -30.95
N SER A 766 10.53 -8.54 -32.23
CA SER A 766 11.63 -8.46 -33.22
C SER A 766 11.92 -7.03 -33.67
N LEU A 767 11.71 -6.03 -32.79
CA LEU A 767 12.00 -4.62 -33.08
C LEU A 767 13.51 -4.41 -33.29
N SER A 768 13.87 -3.46 -34.14
CA SER A 768 15.23 -3.28 -34.66
C SER A 768 15.57 -1.80 -34.86
N GLY A 769 16.76 -1.47 -35.37
CA GLY A 769 17.21 -0.07 -35.45
C GLY A 769 17.60 0.49 -34.09
N SER A 770 17.67 1.82 -33.96
CA SER A 770 18.04 2.50 -32.71
C SER A 770 16.84 2.86 -31.84
N ILE A 771 17.07 2.99 -30.54
CA ILE A 771 16.11 3.64 -29.64
C ILE A 771 16.00 5.12 -30.05
N PRO A 772 14.80 5.66 -30.36
CA PRO A 772 14.66 7.05 -30.74
C PRO A 772 14.98 7.99 -29.56
N PRO A 773 15.80 9.05 -29.73
CA PRO A 773 16.02 10.04 -28.69
C PRO A 773 14.75 10.80 -28.31
N GLU A 774 13.75 10.86 -29.20
CA GLU A 774 12.44 11.49 -28.98
C GLU A 774 11.65 10.83 -27.84
N LEU A 775 11.93 9.56 -27.49
CA LEU A 775 11.36 8.92 -26.29
C LEU A 775 11.77 9.63 -25.00
N GLY A 776 12.81 10.47 -25.02
CA GLY A 776 13.20 11.34 -23.90
C GLY A 776 12.24 12.50 -23.62
N ASN A 777 11.25 12.75 -24.47
CA ASN A 777 10.23 13.80 -24.25
C ASN A 777 9.08 13.34 -23.32
N LEU A 778 9.03 12.05 -22.96
CA LEU A 778 7.93 11.44 -22.24
C LEU A 778 8.03 11.69 -20.72
N GLU A 779 7.94 12.95 -20.28
CA GLU A 779 8.21 13.38 -18.90
C GLU A 779 7.43 12.62 -17.82
N GLN A 780 6.26 12.07 -18.14
CA GLN A 780 5.41 11.27 -17.24
C GLN A 780 5.78 9.77 -17.18
N LEU A 781 6.74 9.31 -17.97
CA LEU A 781 7.05 7.89 -18.16
C LEU A 781 7.69 7.28 -16.91
N LYS A 782 7.07 6.22 -16.39
CA LYS A 782 7.52 5.48 -15.21
C LYS A 782 8.18 4.17 -15.58
N PHE A 783 7.67 3.47 -16.59
CA PHE A 783 8.19 2.18 -17.03
C PHE A 783 8.49 2.20 -18.54
N LEU A 784 9.78 2.10 -18.88
CA LEU A 784 10.25 1.87 -20.25
C LEU A 784 10.83 0.46 -20.34
N ASN A 785 10.12 -0.42 -21.06
CA ASN A 785 10.52 -1.81 -21.22
C ASN A 785 10.68 -2.19 -22.70
N LEU A 786 11.93 -2.37 -23.12
CA LEU A 786 12.33 -2.73 -24.49
C LEU A 786 13.15 -4.04 -24.54
N PHE A 787 13.16 -4.85 -23.47
CA PHE A 787 14.04 -6.02 -23.37
C PHE A 787 13.68 -7.11 -24.41
N SER A 788 14.62 -8.02 -24.73
CA SER A 788 14.40 -9.11 -25.70
C SER A 788 13.89 -8.61 -27.07
N ASN A 789 14.72 -7.81 -27.73
CA ASN A 789 14.49 -7.31 -29.09
C ASN A 789 15.81 -7.36 -29.89
N SER A 790 15.82 -6.80 -31.10
CA SER A 790 17.01 -6.63 -31.95
C SER A 790 17.43 -5.16 -32.07
N LEU A 791 17.18 -4.35 -31.04
CA LEU A 791 17.56 -2.93 -31.00
C LEU A 791 19.09 -2.78 -30.98
N SER A 792 19.60 -1.71 -31.58
CA SER A 792 21.02 -1.54 -31.91
C SER A 792 21.46 -0.07 -31.83
N GLY A 793 22.76 0.20 -31.92
CA GLY A 793 23.28 1.55 -31.73
C GLY A 793 23.33 1.94 -30.25
N GLU A 794 23.52 3.22 -29.96
CA GLU A 794 23.79 3.71 -28.61
C GLU A 794 22.50 3.93 -27.79
N ILE A 795 22.62 3.88 -26.46
CA ILE A 795 21.53 4.33 -25.56
C ILE A 795 21.46 5.86 -25.65
N PRO A 796 20.33 6.47 -26.05
CA PRO A 796 20.25 7.93 -26.18
C PRO A 796 20.40 8.63 -24.82
N PRO A 797 21.30 9.62 -24.67
CA PRO A 797 21.39 10.42 -23.45
C PRO A 797 20.09 11.15 -23.10
N ALA A 798 19.24 11.43 -24.10
CA ALA A 798 17.91 12.04 -23.92
C ALA A 798 16.97 11.23 -23.01
N LEU A 799 17.18 9.91 -22.83
CA LEU A 799 16.42 9.10 -21.86
C LEU A 799 16.65 9.56 -20.41
N ALA A 800 17.69 10.35 -20.13
CA ALA A 800 17.93 10.95 -18.82
C ALA A 800 16.95 12.09 -18.46
N ASN A 801 16.17 12.60 -19.42
CA ASN A 801 15.15 13.62 -19.18
C ASN A 801 13.87 13.06 -18.50
N LEU A 802 13.75 11.73 -18.43
CA LEU A 802 12.57 11.04 -17.92
C LEU A 802 12.55 11.03 -16.39
N GLU A 803 12.43 12.19 -15.74
CA GLU A 803 12.62 12.35 -14.29
C GLU A 803 11.71 11.45 -13.42
N GLN A 804 10.56 11.01 -13.95
CA GLN A 804 9.62 10.10 -13.30
C GLN A 804 9.94 8.61 -13.50
N LEU A 805 10.99 8.26 -14.25
CA LEU A 805 11.29 6.89 -14.66
C LEU A 805 11.77 6.04 -13.49
N GLN A 806 11.02 4.97 -13.20
CA GLN A 806 11.28 4.02 -12.14
C GLN A 806 11.94 2.74 -12.64
N ARG A 807 11.66 2.34 -13.89
CA ARG A 807 12.22 1.11 -14.49
C ARG A 807 12.65 1.32 -15.94
N LEU A 808 13.90 1.02 -16.21
CA LEU A 808 14.50 1.05 -17.55
C LEU A 808 15.05 -0.34 -17.89
N HIS A 809 14.34 -1.08 -18.74
CA HIS A 809 14.72 -2.42 -19.17
C HIS A 809 15.12 -2.42 -20.65
N LEU A 810 16.41 -2.53 -20.95
CA LEU A 810 17.01 -2.58 -22.29
C LEU A 810 17.82 -3.88 -22.53
N ASN A 811 17.78 -4.83 -21.60
CA ASN A 811 18.56 -6.06 -21.65
C ASN A 811 18.17 -6.98 -22.83
N ASN A 812 19.08 -7.89 -23.22
CA ASN A 812 18.91 -8.81 -24.34
C ASN A 812 18.56 -8.08 -25.65
N ASN A 813 19.47 -7.21 -26.09
CA ASN A 813 19.40 -6.48 -27.35
C ASN A 813 20.80 -6.49 -28.03
N SER A 814 20.99 -5.69 -29.08
CA SER A 814 22.28 -5.46 -29.76
C SER A 814 22.79 -4.03 -29.56
N LEU A 815 22.46 -3.38 -28.43
CA LEU A 815 22.90 -2.02 -28.11
C LEU A 815 24.41 -1.95 -27.91
N SER A 816 25.02 -0.84 -28.31
CA SER A 816 26.48 -0.61 -28.31
C SER A 816 26.84 0.78 -27.79
N GLY A 817 28.09 1.22 -27.94
CA GLY A 817 28.56 2.49 -27.39
C GLY A 817 28.80 2.40 -25.89
N SER A 818 28.80 3.53 -25.19
CA SER A 818 28.93 3.60 -23.73
C SER A 818 27.58 3.78 -23.03
N ILE A 819 27.50 3.38 -21.75
CA ILE A 819 26.39 3.79 -20.88
C ILE A 819 26.47 5.32 -20.70
N PRO A 820 25.42 6.10 -21.03
CA PRO A 820 25.46 7.56 -20.84
C PRO A 820 25.55 7.93 -19.36
N PRO A 821 26.52 8.79 -18.94
CA PRO A 821 26.59 9.28 -17.57
C PRO A 821 25.34 10.06 -17.14
N GLU A 822 24.62 10.65 -18.09
CA GLU A 822 23.38 11.40 -17.87
C GLU A 822 22.29 10.54 -17.22
N LEU A 823 22.30 9.21 -17.40
CA LEU A 823 21.34 8.31 -16.73
C LEU A 823 21.43 8.38 -15.20
N GLY A 824 22.55 8.87 -14.64
CA GLY A 824 22.69 9.19 -13.21
C GLY A 824 21.79 10.33 -12.70
N ASN A 825 21.10 11.06 -13.59
CA ASN A 825 20.15 12.11 -13.22
C ASN A 825 18.76 11.57 -12.84
N LEU A 826 18.43 10.32 -13.17
CA LEU A 826 17.09 9.72 -12.99
C LEU A 826 16.78 9.37 -11.51
N GLN A 827 16.54 10.37 -10.66
CA GLN A 827 16.46 10.19 -9.20
C GLN A 827 15.36 9.21 -8.69
N GLN A 828 14.35 8.92 -9.51
CA GLN A 828 13.28 7.95 -9.20
C GLN A 828 13.59 6.52 -9.66
N LEU A 829 14.75 6.28 -10.31
CA LEU A 829 15.06 4.99 -10.95
C LEU A 829 15.37 3.90 -9.91
N GLN A 830 14.54 2.86 -9.91
CA GLN A 830 14.63 1.70 -9.01
C GLN A 830 15.27 0.50 -9.71
N VAL A 831 15.10 0.36 -11.03
CA VAL A 831 15.57 -0.81 -11.78
C VAL A 831 16.21 -0.39 -13.11
N LEU A 832 17.48 -0.76 -13.30
CA LEU A 832 18.24 -0.55 -14.53
C LEU A 832 18.79 -1.88 -15.06
N LEU A 833 18.19 -2.41 -16.14
CA LEU A 833 18.58 -3.67 -16.76
C LEU A 833 19.16 -3.43 -18.16
N LEU A 834 20.47 -3.57 -18.32
CA LEU A 834 21.23 -3.41 -19.56
C LEU A 834 22.00 -4.69 -19.98
N SER A 835 21.90 -5.77 -19.20
CA SER A 835 22.59 -7.05 -19.46
C SER A 835 22.35 -7.63 -20.86
N GLY A 836 23.31 -8.39 -21.39
CA GLY A 836 23.14 -9.07 -22.69
C GLY A 836 23.04 -8.10 -23.86
N ASN A 837 24.06 -7.24 -24.00
CA ASN A 837 24.21 -6.24 -25.06
C ASN A 837 25.70 -6.17 -25.48
N PHE A 838 26.05 -5.22 -26.35
CA PHE A 838 27.43 -4.92 -26.76
C PHE A 838 27.93 -3.58 -26.19
N LEU A 839 27.43 -3.16 -25.01
CA LEU A 839 27.85 -1.92 -24.35
C LEU A 839 29.32 -2.00 -23.94
N SER A 840 30.02 -0.86 -23.98
CA SER A 840 31.47 -0.75 -23.89
C SER A 840 31.90 0.49 -23.11
N GLY A 841 33.22 0.66 -22.89
CA GLY A 841 33.73 1.75 -22.07
C GLY A 841 33.47 1.55 -20.57
N PRO A 842 33.69 2.57 -19.73
CA PRO A 842 33.54 2.46 -18.28
C PRO A 842 32.08 2.44 -17.82
N ILE A 843 31.83 1.86 -16.64
CA ILE A 843 30.61 2.13 -15.87
C ILE A 843 30.71 3.59 -15.37
N PRO A 844 29.73 4.48 -15.66
CA PRO A 844 29.77 5.85 -15.16
C PRO A 844 29.64 5.92 -13.64
N SER A 845 30.49 6.72 -12.99
CA SER A 845 30.39 7.01 -11.55
C SER A 845 29.09 7.75 -11.19
N ASP A 846 28.51 8.49 -12.15
CA ASP A 846 27.22 9.17 -12.01
C ASP A 846 26.06 8.22 -11.70
N LEU A 847 26.14 6.92 -12.05
CA LEU A 847 25.13 5.93 -11.62
C LEU A 847 25.07 5.79 -10.08
N GLY A 848 26.14 6.15 -9.36
CA GLY A 848 26.17 6.23 -7.90
C GLY A 848 25.39 7.40 -7.29
N LYS A 849 24.68 8.19 -8.10
CA LYS A 849 23.71 9.22 -7.64
C LYS A 849 22.28 8.68 -7.50
N LEU A 850 22.01 7.46 -7.97
CA LEU A 850 20.66 6.92 -8.08
C LEU A 850 20.18 6.33 -6.74
N GLU A 851 19.94 7.17 -5.74
CA GLU A 851 19.70 6.76 -4.33
C GLU A 851 18.53 5.76 -4.15
N GLN A 852 17.56 5.74 -5.08
CA GLN A 852 16.45 4.77 -5.09
C GLN A 852 16.75 3.42 -5.78
N LEU A 853 17.93 3.23 -6.36
CA LEU A 853 18.23 2.07 -7.22
C LEU A 853 18.31 0.77 -6.42
N GLN A 854 17.42 -0.17 -6.75
CA GLN A 854 17.30 -1.49 -6.13
C GLN A 854 17.97 -2.60 -6.95
N ALA A 855 18.07 -2.44 -8.26
CA ALA A 855 18.67 -3.44 -9.16
C ALA A 855 19.49 -2.80 -10.29
N LEU A 856 20.77 -3.19 -10.38
CA LEU A 856 21.69 -2.76 -11.45
C LEU A 856 22.26 -3.98 -12.18
N TYR A 857 21.83 -4.20 -13.42
CA TYR A 857 22.13 -5.40 -14.19
C TYR A 857 22.85 -5.03 -15.50
N LEU A 858 24.17 -5.22 -15.53
CA LEU A 858 25.08 -4.89 -16.63
C LEU A 858 25.84 -6.13 -17.19
N SER A 859 25.52 -7.34 -16.71
CA SER A 859 26.22 -8.58 -17.07
C SER A 859 26.16 -8.92 -18.57
N GLY A 860 27.20 -9.55 -19.12
CA GLY A 860 27.21 -9.98 -20.53
C GLY A 860 27.25 -8.78 -21.47
N ASN A 861 28.27 -7.93 -21.29
CA ASN A 861 28.56 -6.77 -22.12
C ASN A 861 30.10 -6.71 -22.38
N SER A 862 30.60 -5.63 -22.96
CA SER A 862 32.03 -5.34 -23.18
C SER A 862 32.52 -4.15 -22.35
N LEU A 863 31.92 -3.92 -21.16
CA LEU A 863 32.30 -2.83 -20.26
C LEU A 863 33.73 -3.03 -19.74
N SER A 864 34.48 -1.94 -19.55
CA SER A 864 35.89 -1.94 -19.16
C SER A 864 36.17 -0.86 -18.09
N GLY A 865 37.43 -0.57 -17.79
CA GLY A 865 37.78 0.32 -16.67
C GLY A 865 37.53 -0.34 -15.31
N SER A 866 37.42 0.44 -14.24
CA SER A 866 37.17 -0.04 -12.88
C SER A 866 35.71 0.05 -12.47
N ILE A 867 35.30 -0.76 -11.50
CA ILE A 867 34.01 -0.58 -10.81
C ILE A 867 34.09 0.76 -10.04
N PRO A 868 33.16 1.72 -10.23
CA PRO A 868 33.19 2.98 -9.51
C PRO A 868 32.90 2.79 -8.01
N PRO A 869 33.70 3.37 -7.09
CA PRO A 869 33.40 3.33 -5.65
C PRO A 869 32.09 4.06 -5.31
N GLU A 870 31.63 4.98 -6.15
CA GLU A 870 30.34 5.67 -6.00
C GLU A 870 29.14 4.73 -6.00
N LEU A 871 29.24 3.53 -6.59
CA LEU A 871 28.16 2.53 -6.50
C LEU A 871 27.91 2.06 -5.05
N GLY A 872 28.87 2.24 -4.14
CA GLY A 872 28.71 2.00 -2.70
C GLY A 872 27.85 3.03 -1.96
N LYS A 873 27.26 4.01 -2.67
CA LYS A 873 26.26 4.96 -2.13
C LYS A 873 24.82 4.53 -2.37
N LEU A 874 24.60 3.44 -3.11
CA LEU A 874 23.28 2.99 -3.52
C LEU A 874 22.62 2.19 -2.39
N GLU A 875 22.29 2.86 -1.28
CA GLU A 875 21.84 2.24 -0.02
C GLU A 875 20.58 1.36 -0.14
N GLN A 876 19.83 1.44 -1.25
CA GLN A 876 18.67 0.58 -1.56
C GLN A 876 19.00 -0.62 -2.46
N LEU A 877 20.26 -0.82 -2.87
CA LEU A 877 20.64 -1.78 -3.90
C LEU A 877 20.60 -3.23 -3.38
N HIS A 878 19.67 -4.01 -3.92
CA HIS A 878 19.44 -5.41 -3.59
C HIS A 878 20.21 -6.39 -4.49
N ALA A 879 20.56 -6.01 -5.72
CA ALA A 879 21.26 -6.87 -6.66
C ALA A 879 22.18 -6.09 -7.61
N LEU A 880 23.45 -6.49 -7.66
CA LEU A 880 24.48 -5.91 -8.52
C LEU A 880 25.09 -6.98 -9.44
N HIS A 881 24.71 -6.96 -10.71
CA HIS A 881 25.12 -7.93 -11.72
C HIS A 881 26.08 -7.30 -12.74
N LEU A 882 27.38 -7.57 -12.63
CA LEU A 882 28.44 -7.05 -13.51
C LEU A 882 29.24 -8.16 -14.24
N SER A 883 28.78 -9.41 -14.17
CA SER A 883 29.52 -10.60 -14.62
C SER A 883 29.64 -10.70 -16.15
N GLY A 884 30.74 -11.24 -16.66
CA GLY A 884 30.94 -11.39 -18.11
C GLY A 884 31.12 -10.03 -18.79
N ASN A 885 32.15 -9.30 -18.36
CA ASN A 885 32.57 -8.02 -18.91
C ASN A 885 34.13 -8.00 -18.97
N SER A 886 34.71 -6.84 -19.28
CA SER A 886 36.17 -6.59 -19.26
C SER A 886 36.58 -5.61 -18.14
N LEU A 887 35.84 -5.61 -17.01
CA LEU A 887 36.12 -4.75 -15.86
C LEU A 887 37.45 -5.13 -15.20
N SER A 888 38.14 -4.16 -14.62
CA SER A 888 39.55 -4.26 -14.19
C SER A 888 39.81 -3.46 -12.91
N GLY A 889 41.02 -3.56 -12.35
CA GLY A 889 41.33 -2.95 -11.05
C GLY A 889 40.67 -3.68 -9.88
N SER A 890 40.69 -3.08 -8.69
CA SER A 890 40.18 -3.69 -7.46
C SER A 890 38.67 -3.58 -7.30
N ILE A 891 38.09 -4.53 -6.54
CA ILE A 891 36.73 -4.40 -6.02
C ILE A 891 36.73 -3.28 -4.98
N PRO A 892 35.89 -2.22 -5.11
CA PRO A 892 35.86 -1.12 -4.14
C PRO A 892 35.33 -1.58 -2.78
N SER A 893 36.03 -1.19 -1.71
CA SER A 893 35.61 -1.45 -0.32
C SER A 893 34.24 -0.84 0.02
N GLU A 894 33.89 0.24 -0.68
CA GLU A 894 32.63 0.98 -0.56
C GLU A 894 31.42 0.11 -0.91
N LEU A 895 31.57 -0.94 -1.73
CA LEU A 895 30.49 -1.89 -1.98
C LEU A 895 30.06 -2.64 -0.72
N GLY A 896 30.93 -2.75 0.30
CA GLY A 896 30.62 -3.31 1.61
C GLY A 896 29.61 -2.50 2.44
N LYS A 897 29.21 -1.31 1.98
CA LYS A 897 28.17 -0.48 2.63
C LYS A 897 26.75 -0.81 2.17
N LEU A 898 26.59 -1.70 1.20
CA LEU A 898 25.30 -2.01 0.59
C LEU A 898 24.53 -3.03 1.43
N GLU A 899 24.10 -2.64 2.63
CA GLU A 899 23.44 -3.51 3.62
C GLU A 899 22.29 -4.40 3.07
N PRO A 900 21.38 -3.94 2.18
CA PRO A 900 20.30 -4.79 1.65
C PRO A 900 20.72 -5.70 0.47
N LEU A 901 22.01 -5.71 0.07
CA LEU A 901 22.47 -6.42 -1.11
C LEU A 901 22.38 -7.95 -0.93
N LYS A 902 21.52 -8.58 -1.73
CA LYS A 902 21.27 -10.03 -1.76
C LYS A 902 22.18 -10.77 -2.73
N GLY A 903 22.78 -10.09 -3.70
CA GLY A 903 23.64 -10.72 -4.71
C GLY A 903 24.66 -9.77 -5.31
N LEU A 904 25.93 -10.17 -5.26
CA LEU A 904 27.08 -9.49 -5.85
C LEU A 904 27.75 -10.40 -6.88
N TYR A 905 27.56 -10.09 -8.16
CA TYR A 905 27.94 -10.97 -9.27
C TYR A 905 29.00 -10.30 -10.16
N LEU A 906 30.27 -10.54 -9.88
CA LEU A 906 31.43 -9.94 -10.55
C LEU A 906 32.24 -10.95 -11.41
N ALA A 907 31.75 -12.18 -11.56
CA ALA A 907 32.45 -13.28 -12.21
C ALA A 907 32.79 -13.01 -13.70
N ASN A 908 33.83 -13.64 -14.21
CA ASN A 908 34.30 -13.52 -15.60
C ASN A 908 34.57 -12.05 -16.00
N ASN A 909 35.59 -11.48 -15.36
CA ASN A 909 36.12 -10.13 -15.60
C ASN A 909 37.66 -10.16 -15.51
N SER A 910 38.31 -8.99 -15.47
CA SER A 910 39.76 -8.81 -15.26
C SER A 910 40.07 -8.08 -13.93
N LEU A 911 39.21 -8.23 -12.91
CA LEU A 911 39.39 -7.62 -11.59
C LEU A 911 40.62 -8.19 -10.89
N SER A 912 41.32 -7.39 -10.11
CA SER A 912 42.64 -7.71 -9.54
C SER A 912 42.87 -7.08 -8.17
N GLY A 913 43.94 -7.47 -7.47
CA GLY A 913 44.20 -7.03 -6.11
C GLY A 913 43.41 -7.84 -5.08
N GLU A 914 43.44 -7.41 -3.82
CA GLU A 914 42.89 -8.18 -2.71
C GLU A 914 41.37 -8.02 -2.55
N ILE A 915 40.72 -9.06 -2.04
CA ILE A 915 39.31 -9.01 -1.65
C ILE A 915 39.23 -8.23 -0.33
N SER A 916 38.50 -7.11 -0.29
CA SER A 916 38.46 -6.25 0.91
C SER A 916 37.59 -6.86 2.02
N PRO A 917 38.02 -6.80 3.30
CA PRO A 917 37.26 -7.28 4.45
C PRO A 917 35.87 -6.64 4.61
N GLU A 918 35.69 -5.39 4.17
CA GLU A 918 34.45 -4.64 4.26
C GLU A 918 33.28 -5.32 3.50
N LEU A 919 33.56 -6.18 2.52
CA LEU A 919 32.53 -7.02 1.89
C LEU A 919 31.91 -8.03 2.86
N GLY A 920 32.56 -8.32 3.98
CA GLY A 920 32.01 -9.11 5.10
C GLY A 920 30.87 -8.41 5.86
N ASN A 921 30.62 -7.12 5.62
CA ASN A 921 29.50 -6.38 6.21
C ASN A 921 28.17 -6.59 5.47
N LEU A 922 28.17 -7.33 4.35
CA LEU A 922 26.99 -7.56 3.50
C LEU A 922 26.06 -8.64 4.07
N GLU A 923 25.58 -8.47 5.29
CA GLU A 923 24.86 -9.50 6.07
C GLU A 923 23.68 -10.16 5.34
N GLN A 924 23.03 -9.46 4.40
CA GLN A 924 21.89 -9.95 3.61
C GLN A 924 22.28 -10.74 2.34
N VAL A 925 23.57 -10.84 2.02
CA VAL A 925 24.04 -11.43 0.75
C VAL A 925 23.83 -12.94 0.71
N GLN A 926 23.25 -13.41 -0.39
CA GLN A 926 22.93 -14.82 -0.65
C GLN A 926 23.85 -15.42 -1.71
N ALA A 927 24.37 -14.60 -2.62
CA ALA A 927 25.30 -15.03 -3.66
C ALA A 927 26.46 -14.03 -3.82
N LEU A 928 27.70 -14.54 -3.72
CA LEU A 928 28.93 -13.78 -3.93
C LEU A 928 29.76 -14.50 -4.99
N TRP A 929 29.66 -14.03 -6.25
CA TRP A 929 30.28 -14.68 -7.40
C TRP A 929 31.42 -13.83 -7.96
N LEU A 930 32.66 -14.18 -7.63
CA LEU A 930 33.88 -13.47 -8.02
C LEU A 930 34.81 -14.30 -8.94
N SER A 931 34.38 -15.50 -9.33
CA SER A 931 35.15 -16.47 -10.11
C SER A 931 35.58 -15.96 -11.50
N GLY A 932 36.71 -16.43 -12.03
CA GLY A 932 37.19 -16.04 -13.37
C GLY A 932 37.65 -14.59 -13.39
N ASN A 933 38.58 -14.24 -12.49
CA ASN A 933 39.19 -12.92 -12.35
C ASN A 933 40.70 -13.09 -12.05
N SER A 934 41.39 -12.01 -11.67
CA SER A 934 42.80 -11.99 -11.25
C SER A 934 42.96 -11.51 -9.79
N LEU A 935 41.98 -11.80 -8.93
CA LEU A 935 41.99 -11.43 -7.51
C LEU A 935 43.11 -12.18 -6.77
N SER A 936 43.74 -11.53 -5.80
CA SER A 936 44.86 -12.04 -5.00
C SER A 936 44.63 -11.84 -3.50
N GLY A 937 45.66 -11.99 -2.66
CA GLY A 937 45.53 -11.87 -1.20
C GLY A 937 44.80 -13.06 -0.57
N PRO A 938 44.50 -13.02 0.74
CA PRO A 938 43.72 -14.05 1.42
C PRO A 938 42.20 -13.92 1.19
N ILE A 939 41.44 -14.96 1.51
CA ILE A 939 39.98 -14.82 1.74
C ILE A 939 39.80 -14.10 3.09
N PRO A 940 39.01 -13.01 3.18
CA PRO A 940 38.78 -12.33 4.45
C PRO A 940 38.03 -13.24 5.46
N PRO A 941 38.51 -13.39 6.71
CA PRO A 941 37.79 -14.07 7.79
C PRO A 941 36.39 -13.49 8.05
N GLU A 942 36.22 -12.19 7.81
CA GLU A 942 34.95 -11.45 7.93
C GLU A 942 33.84 -12.01 7.03
N PHE A 943 34.16 -12.83 6.02
CA PHE A 943 33.15 -13.55 5.24
C PHE A 943 32.34 -14.55 6.09
N GLY A 944 32.83 -14.94 7.27
CA GLY A 944 32.04 -15.69 8.27
C GLY A 944 30.86 -14.93 8.88
N ASN A 945 30.75 -13.61 8.67
CA ASN A 945 29.59 -12.82 9.11
C ASN A 945 28.39 -12.92 8.15
N LEU A 946 28.57 -13.48 6.96
CA LEU A 946 27.59 -13.47 5.88
C LEU A 946 26.51 -14.57 6.06
N GLU A 947 25.77 -14.55 7.17
CA GLU A 947 24.85 -15.63 7.59
C GLU A 947 23.77 -16.02 6.57
N GLN A 948 23.45 -15.14 5.60
CA GLN A 948 22.50 -15.42 4.52
C GLN A 948 23.11 -16.11 3.29
N LEU A 949 24.44 -16.26 3.23
CA LEU A 949 25.17 -16.71 2.05
C LEU A 949 24.84 -18.16 1.70
N ARG A 950 24.50 -18.39 0.43
CA ARG A 950 24.19 -19.69 -0.17
C ARG A 950 25.20 -20.14 -1.20
N SER A 951 25.84 -19.22 -1.93
CA SER A 951 26.82 -19.55 -2.97
C SER A 951 28.01 -18.59 -2.93
N LEU A 952 29.20 -19.13 -2.66
CA LEU A 952 30.49 -18.43 -2.69
C LEU A 952 31.38 -19.00 -3.79
N LEU A 953 31.53 -18.25 -4.89
CA LEU A 953 32.33 -18.66 -6.05
C LEU A 953 33.58 -17.79 -6.18
N LEU A 954 34.74 -18.33 -5.83
CA LEU A 954 36.05 -17.69 -5.99
C LEU A 954 36.92 -18.35 -7.07
N TRP A 955 36.42 -19.38 -7.75
CA TRP A 955 37.24 -20.24 -8.60
C TRP A 955 37.91 -19.51 -9.78
N GLY A 956 39.10 -19.95 -10.18
CA GLY A 956 39.81 -19.32 -11.31
C GLY A 956 40.26 -17.90 -10.99
N ASN A 957 41.04 -17.76 -9.92
CA ASN A 957 41.64 -16.51 -9.45
C ASN A 957 43.10 -16.79 -8.98
N SER A 958 43.73 -15.81 -8.32
CA SER A 958 45.05 -15.94 -7.66
C SER A 958 44.95 -15.78 -6.12
N VAL A 959 43.80 -16.07 -5.52
CA VAL A 959 43.56 -15.99 -4.06
C VAL A 959 44.48 -16.98 -3.35
N SER A 960 45.04 -16.59 -2.21
CA SER A 960 46.18 -17.22 -1.53
C SER A 960 45.95 -17.30 -0.01
N GLY A 961 46.98 -17.67 0.76
CA GLY A 961 46.82 -17.88 2.21
C GLY A 961 46.07 -19.17 2.53
N SER A 962 45.49 -19.28 3.73
CA SER A 962 44.67 -20.41 4.16
C SER A 962 43.18 -20.14 4.01
N ILE A 963 42.38 -21.20 3.91
CA ILE A 963 40.93 -21.08 4.03
C ILE A 963 40.60 -20.66 5.47
N PRO A 964 39.84 -19.57 5.71
CA PRO A 964 39.48 -19.15 7.07
C PRO A 964 38.54 -20.16 7.73
N PRO A 965 38.79 -20.58 9.00
CA PRO A 965 37.86 -21.41 9.76
C PRO A 965 36.50 -20.73 9.98
N GLU A 966 36.46 -19.39 9.97
CA GLU A 966 35.26 -18.57 10.10
C GLU A 966 34.22 -18.88 9.01
N LEU A 967 34.61 -19.37 7.83
CA LEU A 967 33.66 -19.81 6.80
C LEU A 967 32.77 -20.98 7.26
N GLY A 968 33.15 -21.69 8.33
CA GLY A 968 32.34 -22.75 8.96
C GLY A 968 31.14 -22.24 9.77
N SER A 969 30.95 -20.94 9.94
CA SER A 969 29.73 -20.34 10.53
C SER A 969 28.53 -20.30 9.58
N LEU A 970 28.77 -20.47 8.27
CA LEU A 970 27.81 -20.15 7.20
C LEU A 970 26.76 -21.25 7.01
N GLU A 971 25.90 -21.48 8.02
CA GLU A 971 24.91 -22.58 8.06
C GLU A 971 23.97 -22.66 6.83
N ARG A 972 23.82 -21.57 6.07
CA ARG A 972 22.99 -21.51 4.86
C ARG A 972 23.74 -21.84 3.56
N LEU A 973 25.05 -22.04 3.60
CA LEU A 973 25.89 -22.23 2.41
C LEU A 973 25.55 -23.55 1.70
N GLU A 974 25.13 -23.46 0.45
CA GLU A 974 24.79 -24.58 -0.44
C GLU A 974 25.94 -24.87 -1.43
N GLU A 975 26.74 -23.87 -1.78
CA GLU A 975 27.85 -23.98 -2.72
C GLU A 975 29.08 -23.17 -2.29
N LEU A 976 30.24 -23.84 -2.24
CA LEU A 976 31.55 -23.27 -1.93
C LEU A 976 32.57 -23.73 -2.99
N ASN A 977 32.92 -22.83 -3.91
CA ASN A 977 33.83 -23.14 -5.01
C ASN A 977 35.08 -22.25 -4.99
N LEU A 978 36.16 -22.80 -4.43
CA LEU A 978 37.47 -22.19 -4.23
C LEU A 978 38.54 -22.72 -5.22
N GLY A 979 38.16 -23.57 -6.17
CA GLY A 979 39.11 -24.26 -7.05
C GLY A 979 39.93 -23.33 -7.96
N GLN A 980 41.05 -23.81 -8.51
CA GLN A 980 41.93 -23.03 -9.40
C GLN A 980 42.35 -21.67 -8.78
N ASN A 981 43.07 -21.76 -7.66
CA ASN A 981 43.59 -20.62 -6.90
C ASN A 981 44.98 -20.98 -6.32
N SER A 982 45.54 -20.13 -5.45
CA SER A 982 46.82 -20.31 -4.76
C SER A 982 46.66 -20.55 -3.25
N LEU A 983 45.51 -21.06 -2.80
CA LEU A 983 45.24 -21.37 -1.38
C LEU A 983 46.19 -22.47 -0.88
N SER A 984 46.52 -22.45 0.40
CA SER A 984 47.56 -23.27 1.03
C SER A 984 47.21 -23.66 2.47
N GLY A 985 47.91 -24.64 3.03
CA GLY A 985 47.61 -25.17 4.36
C GLY A 985 46.43 -26.16 4.36
N PRO A 986 45.97 -26.57 5.56
CA PRO A 986 44.91 -27.57 5.70
C PRO A 986 43.52 -27.00 5.42
N ILE A 987 42.58 -27.90 5.11
CA ILE A 987 41.15 -27.59 5.15
C ILE A 987 40.72 -27.47 6.62
N PRO A 988 40.07 -26.35 7.04
CA PRO A 988 39.59 -26.19 8.41
C PRO A 988 38.51 -27.23 8.77
N PRO A 989 38.58 -27.86 9.95
CA PRO A 989 37.53 -28.79 10.40
C PRO A 989 36.16 -28.11 10.57
N GLU A 990 36.12 -26.80 10.78
CA GLU A 990 34.90 -25.99 10.93
C GLU A 990 33.99 -26.04 9.70
N LEU A 991 34.53 -26.30 8.50
CA LEU A 991 33.71 -26.49 7.28
C LEU A 991 32.78 -27.71 7.37
N GLY A 992 33.01 -28.64 8.30
CA GLY A 992 32.09 -29.75 8.58
C GLY A 992 30.74 -29.31 9.15
N ASN A 993 30.64 -28.10 9.72
CA ASN A 993 29.39 -27.56 10.27
C ASN A 993 28.37 -27.17 9.18
N LEU A 994 28.79 -27.08 7.92
CA LEU A 994 28.01 -26.56 6.79
C LEU A 994 26.98 -27.56 6.27
N SER A 995 26.07 -28.02 7.13
CA SER A 995 25.12 -29.12 6.88
C SER A 995 24.25 -29.02 5.61
N ARG A 996 24.11 -27.82 5.01
CA ARG A 996 23.39 -27.57 3.76
C ARG A 996 24.25 -27.61 2.49
N LEU A 997 25.57 -27.77 2.62
CA LEU A 997 26.51 -27.71 1.52
C LEU A 997 26.30 -28.88 0.57
N LYS A 998 26.01 -28.58 -0.70
CA LYS A 998 25.84 -29.51 -1.82
C LYS A 998 27.08 -29.59 -2.69
N HIS A 999 27.79 -28.48 -2.84
CA HIS A 999 28.93 -28.37 -3.75
C HIS A 999 30.15 -27.82 -3.01
N LEU A 1000 31.20 -28.64 -2.86
CA LEU A 1000 32.48 -28.23 -2.28
C LEU A 1000 33.60 -28.46 -3.31
N HIS A 1001 34.17 -27.40 -3.84
CA HIS A 1001 35.25 -27.50 -4.82
C HIS A 1001 36.48 -26.74 -4.32
N VAL A 1002 37.60 -27.43 -4.16
CA VAL A 1002 38.89 -26.88 -3.69
C VAL A 1002 40.05 -27.31 -4.60
N ASN A 1003 39.79 -28.11 -5.63
CA ASN A 1003 40.77 -28.64 -6.59
C ASN A 1003 41.63 -27.56 -7.26
N GLY A 1004 42.90 -27.88 -7.55
CA GLY A 1004 43.81 -26.93 -8.19
C GLY A 1004 44.21 -25.75 -7.29
N ASN A 1005 44.45 -26.02 -6.02
CA ASN A 1005 45.15 -25.14 -5.07
C ASN A 1005 46.43 -25.82 -4.56
N ALA A 1006 47.16 -25.17 -3.65
CA ALA A 1006 48.31 -25.71 -2.94
C ALA A 1006 47.96 -26.19 -1.51
N LEU A 1007 46.72 -26.64 -1.28
CA LEU A 1007 46.27 -27.16 0.03
C LEU A 1007 47.00 -28.45 0.40
N THR A 1008 47.21 -28.66 1.70
CA THR A 1008 48.06 -29.71 2.27
C THR A 1008 47.40 -30.43 3.43
N GLY A 1009 47.69 -31.73 3.59
CA GLY A 1009 47.32 -32.50 4.77
C GLY A 1009 46.05 -33.36 4.63
N TRP A 1010 45.57 -33.88 5.75
CA TRP A 1010 44.42 -34.78 5.76
C TRP A 1010 43.08 -34.02 5.63
N LEU A 1011 42.13 -34.60 4.91
CA LEU A 1011 40.74 -34.13 4.95
C LEU A 1011 40.18 -34.32 6.38
N PRO A 1012 39.64 -33.28 7.04
CA PRO A 1012 39.18 -33.40 8.40
C PRO A 1012 37.91 -34.27 8.49
N ARG A 1013 37.86 -35.16 9.49
CA ARG A 1013 36.71 -36.07 9.72
C ARG A 1013 35.38 -35.36 9.94
N SER A 1014 35.39 -34.10 10.35
CA SER A 1014 34.17 -33.30 10.47
C SER A 1014 33.43 -33.12 9.15
N LEU A 1015 34.10 -33.21 7.99
CA LEU A 1015 33.42 -33.21 6.69
C LEU A 1015 32.43 -34.37 6.53
N MET A 1016 32.58 -35.47 7.28
CA MET A 1016 31.64 -36.59 7.28
C MET A 1016 30.24 -36.21 7.81
N GLN A 1017 30.07 -35.01 8.39
CA GLN A 1017 28.78 -34.45 8.79
C GLN A 1017 28.01 -33.80 7.62
N LEU A 1018 28.67 -33.62 6.47
CA LEU A 1018 28.09 -33.05 5.25
C LEU A 1018 27.29 -34.11 4.48
N ASP A 1019 26.12 -34.50 5.02
CA ASP A 1019 25.23 -35.49 4.41
C ASP A 1019 24.53 -34.99 3.13
N SER A 1020 24.50 -33.67 2.90
CA SER A 1020 23.85 -33.01 1.74
C SER A 1020 24.75 -32.94 0.48
N LEU A 1021 25.98 -33.44 0.53
CA LEU A 1021 27.01 -33.14 -0.45
C LEU A 1021 26.83 -33.95 -1.76
N GLU A 1022 26.57 -33.25 -2.85
CA GLU A 1022 26.36 -33.79 -4.21
C GLU A 1022 27.67 -33.84 -5.03
N THR A 1023 28.55 -32.85 -4.84
CA THR A 1023 29.84 -32.76 -5.55
C THR A 1023 30.99 -32.37 -4.60
N PHE A 1024 32.12 -33.09 -4.70
CA PHE A 1024 33.32 -32.80 -3.92
C PHE A 1024 34.63 -32.98 -4.72
N TYR A 1025 35.24 -31.87 -5.14
CA TYR A 1025 36.45 -31.90 -5.96
C TYR A 1025 37.65 -31.35 -5.19
N PHE A 1026 38.62 -32.21 -4.90
CA PHE A 1026 39.87 -31.89 -4.19
C PHE A 1026 41.14 -32.43 -4.90
N SER A 1027 40.99 -33.00 -6.10
CA SER A 1027 42.07 -33.57 -6.90
C SER A 1027 43.21 -32.60 -7.26
N GLY A 1028 44.42 -33.15 -7.43
CA GLY A 1028 45.59 -32.43 -7.94
C GLY A 1028 46.35 -31.62 -6.89
N GLN A 1029 46.25 -31.99 -5.61
CA GLN A 1029 46.77 -31.25 -4.46
C GLN A 1029 47.51 -32.17 -3.50
N SER A 1030 48.19 -31.60 -2.50
CA SER A 1030 48.82 -32.33 -1.39
C SER A 1030 47.82 -32.65 -0.25
N LEU A 1031 46.53 -32.70 -0.57
CA LEU A 1031 45.46 -33.17 0.32
C LEU A 1031 45.30 -34.69 0.22
N CYS A 1032 44.94 -35.32 1.32
CA CYS A 1032 44.76 -36.77 1.42
C CYS A 1032 43.41 -37.11 2.07
N ALA A 1033 42.57 -37.87 1.36
CA ALA A 1033 41.41 -38.51 1.98
C ALA A 1033 41.86 -39.74 2.80
N PRO A 1034 41.46 -39.87 4.08
CA PRO A 1034 41.73 -41.07 4.88
C PRO A 1034 41.22 -42.35 4.19
N ALA A 1035 42.06 -43.38 4.14
CA ALA A 1035 41.75 -44.67 3.50
C ALA A 1035 40.94 -45.66 4.38
N ASP A 1036 40.52 -45.28 5.59
CA ASP A 1036 39.71 -46.14 6.44
C ASP A 1036 38.27 -46.28 5.94
N ASP A 1037 37.67 -47.44 6.21
CA ASP A 1037 36.35 -47.84 5.71
C ASP A 1037 35.27 -46.80 6.00
N GLU A 1038 35.29 -46.15 7.17
CA GLU A 1038 34.26 -45.20 7.59
C GLU A 1038 34.28 -43.92 6.73
N PHE A 1039 35.46 -43.31 6.56
CA PHE A 1039 35.63 -42.12 5.74
C PHE A 1039 35.39 -42.43 4.26
N GLN A 1040 35.88 -43.57 3.77
CA GLN A 1040 35.65 -44.00 2.39
C GLN A 1040 34.18 -44.33 2.12
N MET A 1041 33.45 -44.90 3.08
CA MET A 1041 32.00 -45.12 2.95
C MET A 1041 31.21 -43.81 2.88
N TRP A 1042 31.64 -42.74 3.57
CA TRP A 1042 31.04 -41.41 3.40
C TRP A 1042 31.41 -40.82 2.03
N LEU A 1043 32.70 -40.81 1.66
CA LEU A 1043 33.18 -40.23 0.40
C LEU A 1043 32.50 -40.86 -0.83
N ASN A 1044 32.32 -42.19 -0.83
CA ASN A 1044 31.65 -42.92 -1.92
C ASN A 1044 30.12 -42.70 -2.00
N ARG A 1045 29.48 -42.04 -1.01
CA ARG A 1045 28.06 -41.63 -1.13
C ARG A 1045 27.89 -40.37 -1.96
N ILE A 1046 28.94 -39.53 -2.07
CA ILE A 1046 28.91 -38.28 -2.84
C ILE A 1046 28.92 -38.64 -4.34
N PRO A 1047 27.85 -38.34 -5.10
CA PRO A 1047 27.68 -38.81 -6.47
C PRO A 1047 28.84 -38.46 -7.41
N ASN A 1048 29.40 -37.25 -7.29
CA ASN A 1048 30.55 -36.82 -8.09
C ASN A 1048 31.66 -36.29 -7.19
N HIS A 1049 32.64 -37.13 -6.86
CA HIS A 1049 33.81 -36.73 -6.12
C HIS A 1049 35.12 -37.01 -6.88
N SER A 1050 36.17 -36.24 -6.62
CA SER A 1050 37.49 -36.48 -7.22
C SER A 1050 38.64 -36.03 -6.31
N GLY A 1051 39.57 -36.96 -6.04
CA GLY A 1051 40.79 -36.68 -5.30
C GLY A 1051 41.52 -37.94 -4.83
N PRO A 1052 42.76 -37.81 -4.33
CA PRO A 1052 43.57 -38.95 -3.89
C PRO A 1052 43.13 -39.45 -2.51
N THR A 1053 43.11 -40.78 -2.37
CA THR A 1053 42.99 -41.47 -1.08
C THR A 1053 44.36 -41.94 -0.62
N CYS A 1054 44.70 -41.70 0.65
CA CYS A 1054 46.01 -41.97 1.23
C CYS A 1054 45.88 -42.87 2.46
N ILE A 1055 46.83 -43.78 2.63
CA ILE A 1055 46.90 -44.68 3.79
C ILE A 1055 47.60 -43.95 4.93
N ALA A 1056 47.06 -44.04 6.15
CA ALA A 1056 47.65 -43.45 7.35
C ALA A 1056 49.07 -43.99 7.61
N LEU A 1057 49.92 -43.18 8.24
CA LEU A 1057 51.28 -43.57 8.61
C LEU A 1057 51.23 -44.75 9.60
N HIS A 1058 51.82 -45.89 9.23
CA HIS A 1058 51.88 -47.07 10.10
C HIS A 1058 53.14 -47.92 9.85
N PHE A 1059 53.66 -48.56 10.89
CA PHE A 1059 54.67 -49.60 10.77
C PHE A 1059 54.02 -50.97 10.54
N ALA A 1060 54.29 -51.57 9.37
CA ALA A 1060 53.74 -52.89 9.03
C ALA A 1060 54.43 -54.08 9.73
N ILE A 1061 55.51 -53.85 10.49
CA ILE A 1061 56.35 -54.89 11.11
C ILE A 1061 56.85 -54.38 12.47
N ASP A 1062 56.54 -55.10 13.56
CA ASP A 1062 57.08 -54.82 14.89
C ASP A 1062 58.61 -55.00 14.95
N ILE A 1063 59.27 -54.20 15.81
CA ILE A 1063 60.69 -54.43 16.13
C ILE A 1063 60.75 -55.39 17.33
N PRO A 1064 61.36 -56.59 17.21
CA PRO A 1064 61.55 -57.47 18.35
C PRO A 1064 62.58 -56.90 19.33
N ASP A 1065 62.45 -57.21 20.62
CA ASP A 1065 63.45 -56.87 21.64
C ASP A 1065 64.85 -57.35 21.22
N GLN A 1066 65.85 -56.51 21.47
CA GLN A 1066 67.23 -56.70 21.01
C GLN A 1066 68.16 -56.94 22.20
N SER A 1067 68.87 -58.06 22.19
CA SER A 1067 69.87 -58.37 23.21
C SER A 1067 71.26 -58.41 22.56
N PHE A 1068 72.16 -57.53 22.99
CA PHE A 1068 73.52 -57.43 22.46
C PHE A 1068 74.58 -57.85 23.50
N PRO A 1069 75.56 -58.69 23.13
CA PRO A 1069 76.67 -59.00 24.04
C PRO A 1069 77.57 -57.77 24.21
N ARG A 1070 77.91 -57.43 25.46
CA ARG A 1070 78.81 -56.32 25.78
C ARG A 1070 80.14 -56.44 25.02
N THR A 1071 80.68 -55.32 24.54
CA THR A 1071 81.99 -55.16 23.86
C THR A 1071 82.15 -55.71 22.44
N LEU A 1072 81.14 -56.35 21.86
CA LEU A 1072 81.17 -56.74 20.44
C LEU A 1072 80.41 -55.72 19.57
N PRO A 1073 80.91 -55.37 18.36
CA PRO A 1073 80.13 -54.61 17.41
C PRO A 1073 78.85 -55.35 17.03
N ILE A 1074 77.72 -54.67 17.06
CA ILE A 1074 76.45 -55.24 16.61
C ILE A 1074 76.44 -55.28 15.08
N THR A 1075 75.80 -56.30 14.51
CA THR A 1075 75.35 -56.21 13.11
C THR A 1075 74.38 -55.03 13.03
N PRO A 1076 74.56 -54.07 12.09
CA PRO A 1076 73.72 -52.88 12.03
C PRO A 1076 72.23 -53.24 11.92
N LEU A 1077 71.45 -52.77 12.90
CA LEU A 1077 70.02 -53.02 12.98
C LEU A 1077 69.28 -51.92 12.23
N ILE A 1078 68.78 -52.23 11.04
CA ILE A 1078 67.93 -51.34 10.25
C ILE A 1078 66.51 -51.43 10.81
N LEU A 1079 65.99 -50.31 11.32
CA LEU A 1079 64.61 -50.22 11.80
C LEU A 1079 63.63 -50.11 10.61
N PRO A 1080 62.42 -50.67 10.73
CA PRO A 1080 61.44 -50.74 9.64
C PRO A 1080 61.09 -49.36 9.08
N GLU A 1081 60.56 -49.35 7.85
CA GLU A 1081 60.01 -48.14 7.25
C GLU A 1081 58.53 -48.05 7.62
N ALA A 1082 58.06 -46.84 7.94
CA ALA A 1082 56.63 -46.60 8.02
C ALA A 1082 56.06 -46.55 6.58
N GLN A 1083 54.91 -47.17 6.40
CA GLN A 1083 54.13 -47.15 5.16
C GLN A 1083 52.95 -46.19 5.33
N GLY A 1084 52.49 -45.58 4.23
CA GLY A 1084 51.50 -44.51 4.30
C GLY A 1084 52.09 -43.18 4.80
N GLY A 1085 51.21 -42.26 5.22
CA GLY A 1085 51.57 -40.89 5.58
C GLY A 1085 51.93 -40.01 4.38
N ILE A 1086 52.07 -38.71 4.62
CA ILE A 1086 52.47 -37.72 3.61
C ILE A 1086 53.98 -37.46 3.69
N SER A 1087 54.67 -37.57 2.54
CA SER A 1087 56.12 -37.36 2.43
C SER A 1087 56.50 -35.88 2.65
N PRO A 1088 57.71 -35.56 3.18
CA PRO A 1088 58.72 -36.46 3.72
C PRO A 1088 58.41 -36.99 5.13
N ILE A 1089 58.75 -38.26 5.37
CA ILE A 1089 58.67 -38.90 6.69
C ILE A 1089 60.02 -38.78 7.40
N THR A 1090 60.00 -38.35 8.66
CA THR A 1090 61.17 -38.26 9.54
C THR A 1090 61.09 -39.32 10.65
N TYR A 1091 62.25 -39.74 11.16
CA TYR A 1091 62.34 -40.84 12.12
C TYR A 1091 63.16 -40.44 13.36
N THR A 1092 62.64 -40.78 14.53
CA THR A 1092 63.24 -40.44 15.84
C THR A 1092 63.27 -41.66 16.76
N LEU A 1093 64.24 -41.70 17.68
CA LEU A 1093 64.42 -42.79 18.64
C LEU A 1093 64.66 -42.20 20.03
N THR A 1094 63.88 -42.63 21.02
CA THR A 1094 63.99 -42.14 22.41
C THR A 1094 63.81 -43.29 23.42
N PRO A 1095 64.46 -43.28 24.60
CA PRO A 1095 65.47 -42.32 25.07
C PRO A 1095 66.82 -42.47 24.32
N ILE A 1096 67.89 -41.85 24.83
CA ILE A 1096 69.23 -41.96 24.24
C ILE A 1096 69.74 -43.41 24.36
N LEU A 1097 70.39 -43.92 23.31
CA LEU A 1097 70.97 -45.25 23.27
C LEU A 1097 72.13 -45.44 24.28
N PRO A 1098 72.43 -46.68 24.73
CA PRO A 1098 73.52 -46.93 25.66
C PRO A 1098 74.90 -46.62 25.06
N ASP A 1099 75.84 -46.19 25.91
CA ASP A 1099 77.18 -45.76 25.49
C ASP A 1099 77.87 -46.76 24.55
N GLY A 1100 78.17 -46.30 23.33
CA GLY A 1100 78.80 -47.07 22.26
C GLY A 1100 77.86 -47.51 21.14
N LEU A 1101 76.55 -47.30 21.25
CA LEU A 1101 75.58 -47.42 20.17
C LEU A 1101 75.15 -46.04 19.65
N VAL A 1102 74.96 -45.93 18.33
CA VAL A 1102 74.54 -44.71 17.63
C VAL A 1102 73.38 -45.05 16.70
N TYR A 1103 72.38 -44.16 16.66
CA TYR A 1103 71.26 -44.20 15.73
C TYR A 1103 71.46 -43.15 14.64
N ASP A 1104 71.44 -43.57 13.38
CA ASP A 1104 71.39 -42.68 12.22
C ASP A 1104 69.95 -42.60 11.69
N SER A 1105 69.35 -41.42 11.78
CA SER A 1105 67.98 -41.17 11.34
C SER A 1105 67.79 -41.15 9.83
N SER A 1106 68.86 -40.91 9.06
CA SER A 1106 68.81 -40.88 7.59
C SER A 1106 68.78 -42.29 6.98
N THR A 1107 69.44 -43.26 7.64
CA THR A 1107 69.48 -44.67 7.24
C THR A 1107 68.64 -45.58 8.14
N ARG A 1108 67.93 -45.01 9.13
CA ARG A 1108 67.15 -45.72 10.16
C ARG A 1108 67.93 -46.82 10.89
N THR A 1109 69.25 -46.70 11.00
CA THR A 1109 70.12 -47.79 11.43
C THR A 1109 70.71 -47.55 12.81
N ILE A 1110 70.60 -48.52 13.71
CA ILE A 1110 71.36 -48.59 14.97
C ILE A 1110 72.64 -49.39 14.73
N SER A 1111 73.80 -48.83 15.09
CA SER A 1111 75.09 -49.51 14.93
C SER A 1111 76.08 -49.11 16.04
N GLY A 1112 77.21 -49.81 16.14
CA GLY A 1112 78.25 -49.56 17.13
C GLY A 1112 78.54 -50.78 18.00
N ALA A 1113 79.16 -50.58 19.16
CA ALA A 1113 79.53 -51.64 20.10
C ALA A 1113 79.17 -51.21 21.54
N PRO A 1114 78.14 -51.82 22.19
CA PRO A 1114 77.69 -51.37 23.50
C PRO A 1114 78.73 -51.67 24.58
N THR A 1115 79.14 -50.62 25.31
CA THR A 1115 80.24 -50.68 26.28
C THR A 1115 79.77 -50.92 27.72
N MET A 1116 78.52 -50.59 28.01
CA MET A 1116 77.88 -50.65 29.33
C MET A 1116 76.79 -51.72 29.36
N VAL A 1117 76.78 -52.53 30.42
CA VAL A 1117 75.75 -53.56 30.68
C VAL A 1117 74.52 -52.87 31.24
N THR A 1118 73.34 -53.13 30.68
CA THR A 1118 72.07 -52.60 31.21
C THR A 1118 71.57 -53.53 32.33
N SER A 1119 71.04 -52.97 33.43
CA SER A 1119 70.57 -53.79 34.57
C SER A 1119 69.25 -54.51 34.31
N THR A 1120 68.49 -54.02 33.31
CA THR A 1120 67.26 -54.59 32.73
C THR A 1120 67.22 -54.17 31.25
N PRO A 1121 66.38 -54.78 30.40
CA PRO A 1121 66.07 -54.22 29.09
C PRO A 1121 65.53 -52.79 29.23
N ILE A 1122 66.03 -51.86 28.42
CA ILE A 1122 65.58 -50.46 28.40
C ILE A 1122 64.61 -50.31 27.22
N PRO A 1123 63.35 -49.88 27.40
CA PRO A 1123 62.42 -49.67 26.30
C PRO A 1123 62.78 -48.41 25.51
N TYR A 1124 62.78 -48.54 24.19
CA TYR A 1124 62.96 -47.48 23.21
C TYR A 1124 61.72 -47.34 22.35
N ALA A 1125 61.21 -46.11 22.22
CA ALA A 1125 60.19 -45.74 21.28
C ALA A 1125 60.84 -45.27 19.97
N PHE A 1126 60.60 -46.01 18.89
CA PHE A 1126 60.97 -45.66 17.53
C PHE A 1126 59.76 -45.05 16.83
N LYS A 1127 59.86 -43.76 16.48
CA LYS A 1127 58.73 -42.94 16.07
C LYS A 1127 58.95 -42.38 14.66
N ALA A 1128 58.04 -42.71 13.75
CA ALA A 1128 57.90 -42.04 12.46
C ALA A 1128 57.01 -40.79 12.61
N ILE A 1129 57.32 -39.74 11.85
CA ILE A 1129 56.55 -38.50 11.81
C ILE A 1129 56.48 -38.04 10.36
N ASP A 1130 55.28 -37.98 9.79
CA ASP A 1130 55.06 -37.54 8.40
C ASP A 1130 55.11 -36.00 8.27
N SER A 1131 54.94 -35.47 7.06
CA SER A 1131 55.02 -34.02 6.81
C SER A 1131 53.83 -33.21 7.33
N THR A 1132 52.76 -33.87 7.78
CA THR A 1132 51.61 -33.26 8.48
C THR A 1132 51.78 -33.27 10.00
N GLY A 1133 52.73 -34.06 10.51
CA GLY A 1133 52.88 -34.34 11.93
C GLY A 1133 52.05 -35.54 12.41
N GLU A 1134 51.46 -36.34 11.52
CA GLU A 1134 50.93 -37.67 11.87
C GLU A 1134 52.10 -38.55 12.32
N THR A 1135 51.89 -39.38 13.35
CA THR A 1135 52.97 -40.17 13.92
C THR A 1135 52.53 -41.57 14.32
N ASP A 1136 53.31 -42.57 13.91
CA ASP A 1136 53.24 -43.92 14.47
C ASP A 1136 54.50 -44.23 15.27
N SER A 1137 54.43 -45.18 16.20
CA SER A 1137 55.53 -45.51 17.11
C SER A 1137 55.55 -46.97 17.52
N LEU A 1138 56.65 -47.65 17.21
CA LEU A 1138 56.96 -48.96 17.74
C LEU A 1138 57.74 -48.83 19.05
N VAL A 1139 57.53 -49.77 19.97
CA VAL A 1139 58.30 -49.88 21.20
C VAL A 1139 59.02 -51.22 21.24
N PHE A 1140 60.33 -51.18 21.45
CA PHE A 1140 61.17 -52.37 21.62
C PHE A 1140 62.25 -52.11 22.66
N SER A 1141 62.71 -53.14 23.34
CA SER A 1141 63.71 -53.02 24.39
C SER A 1141 65.10 -53.37 23.89
N ILE A 1142 66.12 -52.66 24.37
CA ILE A 1142 67.53 -53.05 24.17
C ILE A 1142 68.13 -53.48 25.50
N GLU A 1143 68.72 -54.67 25.54
CA GLU A 1143 69.47 -55.22 26.66
C GLU A 1143 70.93 -55.48 26.26
N VAL A 1144 71.88 -55.18 27.15
CA VAL A 1144 73.31 -55.47 26.92
C VAL A 1144 73.81 -56.46 27.97
N PHE A 1145 74.20 -57.67 27.55
CA PHE A 1145 74.39 -58.83 28.46
C PHE A 1145 75.77 -59.53 28.35
N SER A 1146 75.97 -60.57 29.18
CA SER A 1146 77.19 -61.41 29.24
C SER A 1146 76.83 -62.87 29.60
N PRO A 1147 77.48 -63.93 29.04
CA PRO A 1147 77.01 -65.32 29.14
C PRO A 1147 77.70 -66.16 30.24
N VAL A 1148 77.19 -67.31 30.76
CA VAL A 1148 75.85 -67.93 30.96
C VAL A 1148 76.06 -69.08 32.02
N ALA A 1149 74.98 -69.66 32.58
CA ALA A 1149 74.88 -70.99 33.23
C ALA A 1149 75.04 -71.11 34.77
N SER A 1150 74.50 -72.13 35.47
CA SER A 1150 73.13 -72.74 35.45
C SER A 1150 72.97 -73.84 36.52
N GLU A 1151 71.90 -73.81 37.35
CA GLU A 1151 71.13 -74.98 37.85
C GLU A 1151 69.89 -74.52 38.67
N GLN A 1152 68.95 -75.44 39.01
CA GLN A 1152 67.54 -75.16 39.40
C GLN A 1152 67.30 -74.90 40.93
N LEU A 1153 66.10 -74.71 41.54
CA LEU A 1153 64.67 -74.91 41.14
C LEU A 1153 63.69 -73.88 41.80
N GLU A 1154 62.39 -74.21 41.92
CA GLU A 1154 61.24 -73.27 42.11
C GLU A 1154 60.30 -73.51 43.33
N LEU A 1155 59.48 -72.47 43.65
CA LEU A 1155 58.02 -72.44 44.04
C LEU A 1155 57.68 -71.48 45.21
N PRO A 1156 56.43 -70.96 45.37
CA PRO A 1156 55.22 -71.03 44.51
C PRO A 1156 54.66 -69.63 44.10
N GLU A 1157 53.48 -69.60 43.46
CA GLU A 1157 53.23 -68.71 42.30
C GLU A 1157 51.96 -67.80 42.32
N SER A 1158 51.06 -67.83 43.31
CA SER A 1158 49.87 -66.94 43.34
C SER A 1158 49.18 -66.77 44.71
N PHE A 1159 48.23 -65.81 44.81
CA PHE A 1159 47.24 -65.69 45.88
C PHE A 1159 45.90 -65.21 45.32
N MET A 1160 44.76 -65.58 45.93
CA MET A 1160 43.43 -65.32 45.37
C MET A 1160 42.37 -64.97 46.44
N VAL A 1161 41.67 -63.86 46.25
CA VAL A 1161 40.63 -63.38 47.19
C VAL A 1161 39.27 -63.94 46.77
N HIS A 1162 38.55 -64.61 47.69
CA HIS A 1162 37.24 -65.19 47.41
C HIS A 1162 36.12 -64.49 48.21
N GLY A 1163 35.09 -64.02 47.51
CA GLY A 1163 33.91 -63.38 48.11
C GLY A 1163 34.15 -61.91 48.47
N ASN A 1164 34.15 -61.06 47.44
CA ASN A 1164 34.39 -59.62 47.55
C ASN A 1164 33.43 -58.95 48.55
N TYR A 1165 33.99 -58.23 49.52
CA TYR A 1165 33.27 -57.35 50.44
C TYR A 1165 33.82 -55.92 50.26
N PRO A 1166 32.95 -54.88 50.26
CA PRO A 1166 31.53 -54.94 50.66
C PRO A 1166 30.53 -55.17 49.51
N ASN A 1167 29.67 -56.16 49.71
CA ASN A 1167 28.36 -56.32 49.04
C ASN A 1167 27.30 -56.34 50.16
N PRO A 1168 26.19 -55.58 50.06
CA PRO A 1168 25.20 -55.44 51.14
C PRO A 1168 24.51 -56.72 51.64
N PHE A 1169 24.76 -57.89 51.04
CA PHE A 1169 24.12 -59.17 51.42
C PHE A 1169 25.05 -60.24 52.05
N LEU A 1170 26.33 -59.94 52.35
CA LEU A 1170 27.25 -60.88 53.02
C LEU A 1170 28.01 -60.24 54.19
N LYS A 1171 28.06 -60.93 55.35
CA LYS A 1171 28.62 -60.41 56.62
C LYS A 1171 30.11 -60.70 56.86
N SER A 1172 30.78 -61.48 56.01
CA SER A 1172 32.21 -61.83 56.16
C SER A 1172 32.85 -62.26 54.83
N THR A 1173 34.14 -61.99 54.67
CA THR A 1173 34.98 -62.39 53.51
C THR A 1173 36.03 -63.41 53.92
N HIS A 1174 36.48 -64.22 52.96
CA HIS A 1174 37.51 -65.23 53.14
C HIS A 1174 38.73 -64.93 52.27
N LEU A 1175 39.84 -64.62 52.91
CA LEU A 1175 41.14 -64.47 52.27
C LEU A 1175 41.80 -65.85 52.19
N VAL A 1176 42.04 -66.37 50.99
CA VAL A 1176 42.62 -67.71 50.78
C VAL A 1176 44.07 -67.56 50.36
N ILE A 1177 44.97 -68.23 51.10
CA ILE A 1177 46.42 -68.12 50.95
C ILE A 1177 47.02 -69.53 50.90
N ASP A 1178 47.94 -69.74 49.97
CA ASP A 1178 48.75 -70.96 49.88
C ASP A 1178 50.09 -70.71 50.57
N LEU A 1179 50.48 -71.56 51.51
CA LEU A 1179 51.70 -71.39 52.30
C LEU A 1179 52.66 -72.58 52.14
N PRO A 1180 53.91 -72.38 51.68
CA PRO A 1180 54.88 -73.48 51.54
C PRO A 1180 55.46 -73.95 52.88
N TRP A 1181 55.37 -73.15 53.94
CA TRP A 1181 55.76 -73.49 55.32
C TRP A 1181 54.81 -72.85 56.33
N SER A 1182 54.75 -73.40 57.54
CA SER A 1182 53.93 -72.84 58.61
C SER A 1182 54.47 -71.46 59.04
N ALA A 1183 53.59 -70.45 59.09
CA ALA A 1183 53.97 -69.08 59.42
C ALA A 1183 52.84 -68.35 60.14
N THR A 1184 53.22 -67.46 61.06
CA THR A 1184 52.28 -66.50 61.68
C THR A 1184 52.00 -65.37 60.70
N LEU A 1185 50.77 -65.26 60.20
CA LEU A 1185 50.34 -64.15 59.34
C LEU A 1185 49.59 -63.10 60.16
N ASN A 1186 49.94 -61.84 59.97
CA ASN A 1186 49.23 -60.69 60.55
C ASN A 1186 48.57 -59.87 59.42
N VAL A 1187 47.27 -59.64 59.49
CA VAL A 1187 46.46 -59.01 58.43
C VAL A 1187 45.85 -57.69 58.90
N GLU A 1188 46.23 -56.61 58.22
CA GLU A 1188 45.75 -55.25 58.43
C GLU A 1188 44.96 -54.78 57.19
N VAL A 1189 43.84 -54.10 57.38
CA VAL A 1189 43.02 -53.54 56.28
C VAL A 1189 42.94 -52.02 56.44
N PHE A 1190 43.09 -51.30 55.32
CA PHE A 1190 43.13 -49.85 55.25
C PHE A 1190 42.08 -49.32 54.27
N ASP A 1191 41.54 -48.13 54.51
CA ASP A 1191 40.73 -47.42 53.52
C ASP A 1191 41.62 -46.75 52.45
N VAL A 1192 41.00 -46.19 51.40
CA VAL A 1192 41.70 -45.43 50.34
C VAL A 1192 42.43 -44.17 50.83
N MET A 1193 42.15 -43.71 52.05
CA MET A 1193 42.88 -42.60 52.69
C MET A 1193 44.09 -43.11 53.51
N GLY A 1194 44.39 -44.41 53.46
CA GLY A 1194 45.53 -45.03 54.14
C GLY A 1194 45.31 -45.25 55.65
N ARG A 1195 44.09 -45.10 56.17
CA ARG A 1195 43.77 -45.30 57.59
C ARG A 1195 43.44 -46.76 57.85
N ARG A 1196 43.98 -47.36 58.91
CA ARG A 1196 43.73 -48.77 59.25
C ARG A 1196 42.32 -48.94 59.82
N VAL A 1197 41.43 -49.56 59.05
CA VAL A 1197 40.00 -49.75 59.37
C VAL A 1197 39.68 -51.12 59.97
N LEU A 1198 40.53 -52.12 59.75
CA LEU A 1198 40.44 -53.43 60.39
C LEU A 1198 41.85 -53.94 60.71
N SER A 1199 41.99 -54.69 61.80
CA SER A 1199 43.21 -55.42 62.15
C SER A 1199 42.78 -56.73 62.78
N GLN A 1200 43.21 -57.85 62.22
CA GLN A 1200 43.07 -59.13 62.94
C GLN A 1200 44.27 -59.36 63.86
N PRO A 1201 44.13 -60.20 64.91
CA PRO A 1201 45.27 -60.75 65.61
C PRO A 1201 46.15 -61.59 64.66
N PRO A 1202 47.44 -61.80 64.94
CA PRO A 1202 48.27 -62.72 64.19
C PRO A 1202 47.67 -64.14 64.23
N VAL A 1203 47.56 -64.78 63.07
CA VAL A 1203 47.01 -66.14 62.89
C VAL A 1203 48.14 -67.06 62.45
N ASP A 1204 48.44 -68.08 63.25
CA ASP A 1204 49.34 -69.16 62.85
C ASP A 1204 48.66 -70.05 61.82
N LEU A 1205 49.19 -70.06 60.61
CA LEU A 1205 48.73 -70.93 59.53
C LEU A 1205 49.79 -71.97 59.22
N THR A 1206 49.36 -73.23 59.10
CA THR A 1206 50.23 -74.34 58.73
C THR A 1206 50.40 -74.43 57.23
N ALA A 1207 51.57 -74.93 56.80
CA ALA A 1207 51.88 -75.22 55.40
C ALA A 1207 50.73 -75.97 54.69
N GLY A 1208 50.50 -75.66 53.42
CA GLY A 1208 49.48 -76.27 52.58
C GLY A 1208 48.70 -75.25 51.74
N TRP A 1209 47.96 -75.79 50.77
CA TRP A 1209 47.12 -75.03 49.86
C TRP A 1209 45.72 -74.78 50.47
N GLY A 1210 45.06 -73.69 50.08
CA GLY A 1210 43.68 -73.34 50.43
C GLY A 1210 43.48 -72.78 51.84
N ARG A 1211 44.48 -72.19 52.50
CA ARG A 1211 44.33 -71.71 53.89
C ARG A 1211 43.47 -70.44 53.94
N SER A 1212 42.26 -70.58 54.46
CA SER A 1212 41.30 -69.47 54.58
C SER A 1212 41.42 -68.73 55.92
N ILE A 1213 41.65 -67.42 55.85
CA ILE A 1213 41.44 -66.48 56.96
C ILE A 1213 40.07 -65.82 56.77
N ARG A 1214 39.18 -65.93 57.76
CA ARG A 1214 37.86 -65.28 57.75
C ARG A 1214 37.97 -63.89 58.37
N LEU A 1215 37.56 -62.87 57.63
CA LEU A 1215 37.49 -61.47 58.07
C LEU A 1215 36.01 -61.08 58.26
N GLU A 1216 35.63 -60.68 59.47
CA GLU A 1216 34.28 -60.16 59.75
C GLU A 1216 34.26 -58.64 59.60
N GLY A 1217 33.55 -58.15 58.58
CA GLY A 1217 33.56 -56.74 58.18
C GLY A 1217 32.36 -55.92 58.64
N ALA A 1218 31.43 -56.50 59.40
CA ALA A 1218 30.02 -56.09 59.55
C ALA A 1218 29.70 -54.63 59.98
N ALA A 1219 30.70 -53.78 60.23
CA ALA A 1219 30.58 -52.36 60.54
C ALA A 1219 31.27 -51.42 59.52
N LEU A 1220 31.78 -51.93 58.39
CA LEU A 1220 32.49 -51.15 57.37
C LEU A 1220 31.55 -50.76 56.20
N PRO A 1221 31.59 -49.51 55.70
CA PRO A 1221 30.77 -49.06 54.57
C PRO A 1221 31.28 -49.58 53.22
N SER A 1222 30.43 -49.60 52.20
CA SER A 1222 30.78 -49.92 50.81
C SER A 1222 31.89 -49.02 50.27
N GLY A 1223 32.99 -49.60 49.81
CA GLY A 1223 34.16 -48.86 49.32
C GLY A 1223 35.34 -49.75 48.93
N LEU A 1224 36.40 -49.14 48.40
CA LEU A 1224 37.66 -49.79 48.08
C LEU A 1224 38.55 -49.85 49.34
N TYR A 1225 39.21 -50.98 49.55
CA TYR A 1225 40.08 -51.22 50.72
C TYR A 1225 41.39 -51.87 50.32
N LEU A 1226 42.48 -51.51 51.00
CA LEU A 1226 43.83 -52.01 50.79
C LEU A 1226 44.22 -52.98 51.91
N TYR A 1227 44.69 -54.17 51.56
CA TYR A 1227 45.09 -55.22 52.51
C TYR A 1227 46.62 -55.26 52.65
N ARG A 1228 47.11 -55.45 53.88
CA ARG A 1228 48.53 -55.62 54.18
C ARG A 1228 48.72 -56.87 55.04
N ILE A 1229 49.45 -57.83 54.50
CA ILE A 1229 49.73 -59.11 55.15
C ILE A 1229 51.23 -59.14 55.50
N ARG A 1230 51.58 -59.54 56.72
CA ARG A 1230 52.99 -59.67 57.15
C ARG A 1230 53.23 -61.03 57.81
N ALA A 1231 54.37 -61.63 57.51
CA ALA A 1231 54.88 -62.85 58.13
C ALA A 1231 56.27 -62.60 58.75
N ASN A 1232 56.68 -63.48 59.67
CA ASN A 1232 58.02 -63.51 60.28
C ASN A 1232 58.62 -64.92 60.14
N SER A 1233 59.93 -65.16 60.12
CA SER A 1233 61.15 -64.40 59.77
C SER A 1233 62.35 -65.35 60.04
N PRO A 1234 63.63 -65.06 59.71
CA PRO A 1234 64.24 -64.13 58.74
C PRO A 1234 65.18 -64.85 57.72
N VAL A 1235 65.74 -64.13 56.73
CA VAL A 1235 67.06 -64.28 56.01
C VAL A 1235 67.60 -65.72 55.71
N GLY A 1236 68.01 -66.15 54.50
CA GLY A 1236 68.12 -65.53 53.15
C GLY A 1236 69.06 -66.33 52.19
N ILE A 1237 69.12 -65.95 50.90
CA ILE A 1237 70.10 -66.33 49.81
C ILE A 1237 69.75 -67.49 48.81
N GLN A 1238 69.64 -67.10 47.52
CA GLN A 1238 69.84 -67.77 46.18
C GLN A 1238 68.88 -68.82 45.52
N ARG A 1239 68.32 -68.40 44.35
CA ARG A 1239 68.31 -68.96 42.94
C ARG A 1239 68.17 -70.50 42.69
N GLN A 1240 67.59 -71.02 41.58
CA GLN A 1240 67.23 -70.44 40.24
C GLN A 1240 66.15 -71.24 39.44
N ALA A 1241 65.49 -70.62 38.44
CA ALA A 1241 64.88 -71.17 37.19
C ALA A 1241 64.02 -72.48 37.15
N GLY A 1242 62.85 -72.53 36.48
CA GLY A 1242 62.09 -71.53 35.69
C GLY A 1242 61.23 -72.16 34.56
N ARG A 1243 59.92 -71.83 34.43
CA ARG A 1243 59.11 -71.97 33.18
C ARG A 1243 57.82 -71.09 33.16
N PHE A 1244 57.05 -71.15 32.06
CA PHE A 1244 56.11 -70.12 31.58
C PHE A 1244 54.59 -70.45 31.64
N LEU A 1245 53.75 -69.40 31.55
CA LEU A 1245 52.32 -69.32 31.11
C LEU A 1245 51.23 -69.85 32.09
N ARG A 1246 50.01 -69.27 32.23
CA ARG A 1246 49.40 -67.95 31.82
C ARG A 1246 47.94 -67.86 32.32
N VAL A 1247 47.54 -66.87 33.12
CA VAL A 1247 46.18 -66.24 33.12
C VAL A 1247 46.26 -64.82 33.70
N ARG A 1248 45.86 -63.82 32.89
CA ARG A 1248 46.02 -62.36 33.10
C ARG A 1248 47.47 -61.94 33.38
#